data_AF-A0A511T3V0-F1
#
_entry.id   AF-A0A511T3V0-F1
#
_cell.length_a   1.000
_cell.length_b   1.000
_cell.length_c   1.000
_cell.angle_alpha   90.00
_cell.angle_beta   90.00
_cell.angle_gamma   90.00
#
_symmetry.space_group_name_H-M   'P 1'
#
loop_
_entity.id
_entity.type
_entity.pdbx_description
1 polymer ?
#
loop_
_entity_poly.entity_id
_entity_poly.type
_entity_poly.pdbx_seq_one_letter_code
_entity_poly.pdbx_strand_id
1 'polypeptide(L)'
;MGQLRLLLQVAFRNLFTSKINILIGGIIFFGTLLVVVGGALLDSMDSAMSRSIIGSVAGHIQVYSDDSKDELSLYGGMSGEPDLAVVDDFSRIKPVLEKHPNVKTVVPMGTSGALITSGNTVDLTLARLRDLYKKRQTEGESPALRENIDSVKGHVRQMVALMEEQRAKSRELLTEAAQDPVEVEALARARTDAFWNAFEEDPFGSLEFLENRIAPQLPDGDLLDLRYVGTDLDAFQKSFDRMEVVDGQAVPAGKRGMLMSKFYYENFLKLKSALRMDNIKQERDVNQKRIDADPTLQRWVKENQTQTREILFQLDPVKTRQAVERLQKVLGSQEPSLEKLLSEFFTTTDDNFDTRYQQFYAELAPLLDLYRLRMGDSLTITAFTRTGYVQSINVKVYGTYQFKGLEKSFMAGAINLMDLMTFRDLYGYLSPERKAEITELQKGSGLKELDRGSAEEALFGEDSGNTLVADATPGLIEESKVFEGGLGALAREDLVARVYSQQEIEQGEALSAAVILKDPEQLDRTMEELRESTKAAGLKLRVVSWQQAAGIIGQFVLMAKLVLYFAVFIIFVVALVIINNAMMMATLQRVREVGTMRAIGAQRSFVLSMVLIETVLLGAVFGLGGALVGSGIMSALGSAGIPAGNEALYFFFSGPRLYPTLSAGNLIAAFVIVLLVSAISTLYPAFLATRVSPLQAMQTDE
;
A
#
# COMPACT_ATOMS: atom_id res chain seq x y z
N MET A 1 -52.64 36.61 1.84
CA MET A 1 -51.36 37.09 1.25
C MET A 1 -50.85 38.42 1.82
N GLY A 2 -51.71 39.36 2.27
CA GLY A 2 -51.26 40.68 2.76
C GLY A 2 -50.37 40.65 4.02
N GLN A 3 -50.68 39.81 5.02
CA GLN A 3 -49.90 39.74 6.26
C GLN A 3 -48.48 39.20 6.06
N LEU A 4 -48.30 38.14 5.28
CA LEU A 4 -46.97 37.58 4.97
C LEU A 4 -46.10 38.58 4.22
N ARG A 5 -46.68 39.30 3.25
CA ARG A 5 -45.98 40.34 2.49
C ARG A 5 -45.51 41.49 3.39
N LEU A 6 -46.33 41.90 4.35
CA LEU A 6 -45.98 42.92 5.33
C LEU A 6 -44.84 42.45 6.25
N LEU A 7 -44.89 41.21 6.74
CA LEU A 7 -43.84 40.62 7.57
C LEU A 7 -42.50 40.55 6.83
N LEU A 8 -42.51 40.14 5.56
CA LEU A 8 -41.32 40.10 4.71
C LEU A 8 -40.74 41.50 4.43
N GLN A 9 -41.59 42.50 4.20
CA GLN A 9 -41.12 43.89 4.01
C GLN A 9 -40.48 44.46 5.27
N VAL A 10 -41.06 44.20 6.44
CA VAL A 10 -40.50 44.63 7.73
C VAL A 10 -39.16 43.92 7.98
N ALA A 11 -39.09 42.61 7.78
CA ALA A 11 -37.87 41.82 7.95
C ALA A 11 -36.74 42.30 7.03
N PHE A 12 -37.03 42.55 5.75
CA PHE A 12 -36.03 43.01 4.78
C PHE A 12 -35.49 44.41 5.12
N ARG A 13 -36.38 45.33 5.54
CA ARG A 13 -35.97 46.67 5.99
C ARG A 13 -35.05 46.58 7.21
N ASN A 14 -35.35 45.68 8.14
CA ASN A 14 -34.62 45.55 9.39
C ASN A 14 -33.27 44.83 9.25
N LEU A 15 -33.02 44.15 8.12
CA LEU A 15 -31.88 43.28 7.90
C LEU A 15 -30.53 44.01 8.03
N PHE A 16 -30.42 45.22 7.48
CA PHE A 16 -29.17 45.98 7.40
C PHE A 16 -29.15 47.24 8.29
N THR A 17 -30.24 47.55 8.99
CA THR A 17 -30.34 48.76 9.83
C THR A 17 -29.72 48.60 11.22
N SER A 18 -29.49 47.37 11.69
CA SER A 18 -28.91 47.10 13.02
C SER A 18 -27.52 46.48 12.93
N LYS A 19 -26.56 47.04 13.69
CA LYS A 19 -25.22 46.44 13.85
C LYS A 19 -25.28 45.03 14.44
N ILE A 20 -26.27 44.74 15.29
CA ILE A 20 -26.47 43.40 15.88
C ILE A 20 -26.90 42.40 14.80
N ASN A 21 -27.79 42.79 13.89
CA ASN A 21 -28.23 41.93 12.79
C ASN A 21 -27.05 41.60 11.85
N ILE A 22 -26.14 42.55 11.62
CA ILE A 22 -24.91 42.30 10.84
C ILE A 22 -23.97 41.34 11.58
N LEU A 23 -23.82 41.46 12.90
CA LEU A 23 -23.00 40.54 13.70
C LEU A 23 -23.55 39.10 13.66
N ILE A 24 -24.85 38.94 13.88
CA ILE A 24 -25.56 37.66 13.76
C ILE A 24 -25.37 37.08 12.36
N GLY A 25 -25.54 37.93 11.34
CA GLY A 25 -25.37 37.57 9.94
C GLY A 25 -23.95 37.10 9.64
N GLY A 26 -22.93 37.79 10.16
CA GLY A 26 -21.52 37.40 10.00
C GLY A 26 -21.20 36.02 10.58
N ILE A 27 -21.79 35.67 11.74
CA ILE A 27 -21.62 34.36 12.36
C ILE A 27 -22.28 33.26 11.50
N ILE A 28 -23.50 33.51 11.03
CA ILE A 28 -24.22 32.59 10.16
C ILE A 28 -23.46 32.40 8.83
N PHE A 29 -22.99 33.50 8.24
CA PHE A 29 -22.17 33.48 7.03
C PHE A 29 -20.93 32.61 7.21
N PHE A 30 -20.15 32.84 8.28
CA PHE A 30 -18.91 32.10 8.53
C PHE A 30 -19.18 30.63 8.86
N GLY A 31 -20.21 30.33 9.65
CA GLY A 31 -20.63 28.96 9.95
C GLY A 31 -21.02 28.20 8.68
N THR A 32 -21.81 28.83 7.81
CA THR A 32 -22.22 28.22 6.53
C THR A 32 -21.01 28.01 5.62
N LEU A 33 -20.14 29.02 5.51
CA LEU A 33 -18.91 28.96 4.73
C LEU A 33 -18.06 27.75 5.13
N LEU A 34 -17.84 27.57 6.44
CA LEU A 34 -17.03 26.47 6.96
C LEU A 34 -17.66 25.10 6.70
N VAL A 35 -18.98 24.96 6.88
CA VAL A 35 -19.67 23.68 6.61
C VAL A 35 -19.59 23.33 5.12
N VAL A 36 -19.77 24.31 4.24
CA VAL A 36 -19.68 24.09 2.79
C VAL A 36 -18.26 23.71 2.38
N VAL A 37 -17.24 24.45 2.83
CA VAL A 37 -15.83 24.17 2.52
C VAL A 37 -15.39 22.83 3.11
N GLY A 38 -15.66 22.59 4.40
CA GLY A 38 -15.28 21.37 5.10
C GLY A 38 -15.98 20.13 4.54
N GLY A 39 -17.29 20.22 4.28
CA GLY A 39 -18.06 19.13 3.68
C GLY A 39 -17.60 18.82 2.26
N ALA A 40 -17.37 19.84 1.42
CA ALA A 40 -16.86 19.62 0.07
C ALA A 40 -15.47 18.98 0.06
N LEU A 41 -14.55 19.41 0.95
CA LEU A 41 -13.23 18.80 1.07
C LEU A 41 -13.32 17.33 1.48
N LEU A 42 -14.14 16.99 2.49
CA LEU A 42 -14.29 15.61 2.93
C LEU A 42 -14.93 14.72 1.86
N ASP A 43 -15.99 15.15 1.19
CA ASP A 43 -16.61 14.39 0.11
C ASP A 43 -15.62 14.13 -1.04
N SER A 44 -14.80 15.13 -1.33
CA SER A 44 -13.78 15.03 -2.37
C SER A 44 -12.69 14.04 -1.99
N MET A 45 -12.25 14.05 -0.72
CA MET A 45 -11.32 13.08 -0.18
C MET A 45 -11.92 11.67 -0.18
N ASP A 46 -13.17 11.51 0.26
CA ASP A 46 -13.88 10.23 0.28
C ASP A 46 -14.01 9.66 -1.14
N SER A 47 -14.37 10.50 -2.11
CA SER A 47 -14.44 10.12 -3.53
C SER A 47 -13.07 9.77 -4.11
N ALA A 48 -12.02 10.51 -3.75
CA ALA A 48 -10.66 10.23 -4.18
C ALA A 48 -10.15 8.90 -3.60
N MET A 49 -10.32 8.69 -2.29
CA MET A 49 -9.96 7.44 -1.64
C MET A 49 -10.76 6.26 -2.16
N SER A 50 -12.05 6.44 -2.41
CA SER A 50 -12.88 5.43 -3.07
C SER A 50 -12.26 5.01 -4.40
N ARG A 51 -11.87 5.96 -5.26
CA ARG A 51 -11.17 5.63 -6.51
C ARG A 51 -9.83 4.92 -6.29
N SER A 52 -9.04 5.36 -5.31
CA SER A 52 -7.74 4.74 -5.01
C SER A 52 -7.88 3.30 -4.53
N ILE A 53 -8.81 3.04 -3.61
CA ILE A 53 -8.97 1.76 -2.92
C ILE A 53 -9.73 0.77 -3.82
N ILE A 54 -10.86 1.19 -4.39
CA ILE A 54 -11.69 0.34 -5.28
C ILE A 54 -10.89 -0.02 -6.53
N GLY A 55 -10.24 0.96 -7.16
CA GLY A 55 -9.51 0.78 -8.41
C GLY A 55 -8.15 0.08 -8.27
N SER A 56 -7.68 -0.20 -7.04
CA SER A 56 -6.43 -0.92 -6.80
C SER A 56 -6.66 -2.39 -6.45
N VAL A 57 -6.92 -2.73 -5.18
CA VAL A 57 -7.00 -4.15 -4.72
C VAL A 57 -8.38 -4.48 -4.13
N ALA A 58 -9.13 -3.49 -3.63
CA ALA A 58 -10.31 -3.79 -2.83
C ALA A 58 -11.56 -4.14 -3.65
N GLY A 59 -11.74 -3.56 -4.83
CA GLY A 59 -13.04 -3.60 -5.50
C GLY A 59 -14.09 -2.85 -4.68
N HIS A 60 -15.37 -3.01 -5.02
CA HIS A 60 -16.45 -2.23 -4.39
C HIS A 60 -16.89 -2.85 -3.06
N ILE A 61 -16.98 -4.17 -3.05
CA ILE A 61 -17.39 -4.99 -1.91
C ILE A 61 -16.38 -6.13 -1.78
N GLN A 62 -16.07 -6.52 -0.55
CA GLN A 62 -15.31 -7.72 -0.25
C GLN A 62 -16.20 -8.74 0.44
N VAL A 63 -15.99 -10.01 0.08
CA VAL A 63 -16.62 -11.14 0.76
C VAL A 63 -15.55 -12.07 1.31
N TYR A 64 -15.72 -12.54 2.54
CA TYR A 64 -14.81 -13.48 3.19
C TYR A 64 -15.58 -14.36 4.18
N SER A 65 -14.96 -15.44 4.67
CA SER A 65 -15.63 -16.40 5.54
C SER A 65 -16.07 -15.77 6.87
N ASP A 66 -17.30 -16.04 7.30
CA ASP A 66 -17.83 -15.59 8.59
C ASP A 66 -17.16 -16.29 9.78
N ASP A 67 -16.52 -17.44 9.55
CA ASP A 67 -15.75 -18.17 10.56
C ASP A 67 -14.37 -17.51 10.83
N SER A 68 -14.06 -16.37 10.19
CA SER A 68 -12.82 -15.60 10.39
C SER A 68 -12.73 -14.96 11.76
N LYS A 69 -11.55 -15.05 12.40
CA LYS A 69 -11.28 -14.45 13.71
C LYS A 69 -11.10 -12.94 13.61
N ASP A 70 -10.34 -12.51 12.61
CA ASP A 70 -10.04 -11.10 12.38
C ASP A 70 -10.91 -10.50 11.28
N GLU A 71 -10.99 -9.16 11.25
CA GLU A 71 -11.58 -8.42 10.14
C GLU A 71 -10.59 -8.33 8.96
N LEU A 72 -11.12 -8.37 7.74
CA LEU A 72 -10.33 -8.21 6.53
C LEU A 72 -9.66 -6.82 6.48
N SER A 73 -8.34 -6.81 6.32
CA SER A 73 -7.55 -5.61 6.06
C SER A 73 -6.58 -5.82 4.90
N LEU A 74 -6.94 -5.32 3.72
CA LEU A 74 -6.16 -5.49 2.47
C LEU A 74 -4.81 -4.77 2.49
N TYR A 75 -4.71 -3.70 3.28
CA TYR A 75 -3.46 -2.93 3.47
C TYR A 75 -2.77 -3.25 4.81
N GLY A 76 -3.25 -4.27 5.54
CA GLY A 76 -2.60 -4.83 6.73
C GLY A 76 -3.07 -4.17 8.02
N GLY A 77 -2.82 -4.85 9.15
CA GLY A 77 -3.17 -4.36 10.49
C GLY A 77 -1.95 -3.90 11.28
N MET A 78 -2.17 -3.20 12.39
CA MET A 78 -1.11 -2.87 13.37
C MET A 78 -0.47 -4.13 14.00
N SER A 79 -1.19 -5.25 13.99
CA SER A 79 -0.79 -6.55 14.56
C SER A 79 -0.30 -7.57 13.52
N GLY A 80 -0.12 -7.17 12.26
CA GLY A 80 0.26 -8.06 11.15
C GLY A 80 -0.90 -8.38 10.20
N GLU A 81 -0.84 -9.55 9.56
CA GLU A 81 -1.88 -10.02 8.63
C GLU A 81 -3.07 -10.61 9.38
N PRO A 82 -4.31 -10.38 8.91
CA PRO A 82 -5.51 -10.88 9.58
C PRO A 82 -5.65 -12.41 9.48
N ASP A 83 -6.03 -13.08 10.57
CA ASP A 83 -6.39 -14.51 10.61
C ASP A 83 -7.81 -14.74 10.05
N LEU A 84 -7.89 -14.80 8.72
CA LEU A 84 -9.13 -15.02 7.96
C LEU A 84 -9.41 -16.50 7.75
N ALA A 85 -10.60 -17.00 8.08
CA ALA A 85 -10.96 -18.37 7.72
C ALA A 85 -11.04 -18.53 6.20
N VAL A 86 -10.70 -19.73 5.75
CA VAL A 86 -10.73 -20.07 4.33
C VAL A 86 -12.18 -20.09 3.84
N VAL A 87 -12.36 -19.63 2.61
CA VAL A 87 -13.58 -19.78 1.86
C VAL A 87 -13.46 -21.07 1.02
N ASP A 88 -14.11 -22.13 1.49
CA ASP A 88 -14.07 -23.44 0.85
C ASP A 88 -14.82 -23.43 -0.49
N ASP A 89 -14.14 -23.87 -1.56
CA ASP A 89 -14.66 -24.03 -2.91
C ASP A 89 -15.34 -22.77 -3.48
N PHE A 90 -14.51 -21.83 -3.94
CA PHE A 90 -14.95 -20.57 -4.54
C PHE A 90 -15.91 -20.74 -5.73
N SER A 91 -15.88 -21.88 -6.43
CA SER A 91 -16.79 -22.21 -7.53
C SER A 91 -18.27 -22.23 -7.13
N ARG A 92 -18.57 -22.43 -5.83
CA ARG A 92 -19.95 -22.38 -5.30
C ARG A 92 -20.43 -20.97 -5.00
N ILE A 93 -19.50 -20.04 -4.78
CA ILE A 93 -19.80 -18.70 -4.26
C ILE A 93 -19.96 -17.71 -5.40
N LYS A 94 -19.05 -17.76 -6.38
CA LYS A 94 -19.07 -16.86 -7.54
C LYS A 94 -20.43 -16.84 -8.24
N PRO A 95 -21.09 -17.97 -8.56
CA PRO A 95 -22.39 -17.96 -9.24
C PRO A 95 -23.52 -17.32 -8.40
N VAL A 96 -23.48 -17.47 -7.07
CA VAL A 96 -24.50 -16.88 -6.18
C VAL A 96 -24.38 -15.36 -6.19
N LEU A 97 -23.16 -14.84 -6.12
CA LEU A 97 -22.88 -13.40 -6.11
C LEU A 97 -23.11 -12.77 -7.50
N GLU A 98 -22.63 -13.40 -8.58
CA GLU A 98 -22.78 -12.89 -9.95
C GLU A 98 -24.22 -12.95 -10.49
N LYS A 99 -25.09 -13.74 -9.86
CA LYS A 99 -26.53 -13.73 -10.17
C LYS A 99 -27.20 -12.39 -9.88
N HIS A 100 -26.62 -11.58 -8.99
CA HIS A 100 -27.16 -10.28 -8.63
C HIS A 100 -27.04 -9.28 -9.80
N PRO A 101 -28.10 -8.52 -10.16
CA PRO A 101 -28.10 -7.68 -11.36
C PRO A 101 -27.03 -6.58 -11.36
N ASN A 102 -26.70 -6.05 -10.18
CA ASN A 102 -25.67 -5.01 -10.01
C ASN A 102 -24.24 -5.56 -9.91
N VAL A 103 -24.03 -6.88 -9.86
CA VAL A 103 -22.68 -7.45 -9.82
C VAL A 103 -22.16 -7.61 -11.26
N LYS A 104 -20.97 -7.07 -11.52
CA LYS A 104 -20.25 -7.17 -12.81
C LYS A 104 -19.42 -8.45 -12.88
N THR A 105 -18.65 -8.73 -11.83
CA THR A 105 -17.75 -9.89 -11.73
C THR A 105 -17.30 -10.07 -10.28
N VAL A 106 -16.87 -11.28 -9.93
CA VAL A 106 -16.24 -11.59 -8.64
C VAL A 106 -14.85 -12.19 -8.86
N VAL A 107 -13.86 -11.60 -8.21
CA VAL A 107 -12.44 -11.96 -8.35
C VAL A 107 -11.93 -12.55 -7.02
N PRO A 108 -11.51 -13.83 -6.99
CA PRO A 108 -10.99 -14.45 -5.77
C PRO A 108 -9.61 -13.89 -5.43
N MET A 109 -9.31 -13.80 -4.13
CA MET A 109 -8.03 -13.28 -3.67
C MET A 109 -7.59 -13.82 -2.30
N GLY A 110 -6.32 -13.64 -2.01
CA GLY A 110 -5.76 -13.76 -0.68
C GLY A 110 -4.51 -12.90 -0.54
N THR A 111 -4.42 -12.18 0.57
CA THR A 111 -3.25 -11.36 0.88
C THR A 111 -2.32 -12.13 1.81
N SER A 112 -1.04 -12.20 1.49
CA SER A 112 -0.05 -12.68 2.44
C SER A 112 1.34 -12.03 2.28
N GLY A 113 2.21 -12.32 3.24
CA GLY A 113 3.61 -11.91 3.29
C GLY A 113 4.52 -13.11 3.08
N ALA A 114 5.62 -12.88 2.38
CA ALA A 114 6.69 -13.84 2.19
C ALA A 114 8.03 -13.13 2.26
N LEU A 115 9.08 -13.92 2.34
CA LEU A 115 10.46 -13.47 2.26
C LEU A 115 11.02 -13.88 0.90
N ILE A 116 11.68 -12.92 0.25
CA ILE A 116 12.52 -13.18 -0.91
C ILE A 116 13.96 -13.25 -0.44
N THR A 117 14.65 -14.30 -0.85
CA THR A 117 16.11 -14.38 -0.81
C THR A 117 16.64 -14.06 -2.21
N SER A 118 17.20 -12.87 -2.43
CA SER A 118 17.77 -12.52 -3.74
C SER A 118 19.15 -13.13 -3.99
N GLY A 119 19.73 -13.83 -2.99
CA GLY A 119 21.16 -14.12 -2.94
C GLY A 119 21.98 -12.84 -2.81
N ASN A 120 23.23 -12.93 -2.37
CA ASN A 120 24.17 -11.82 -2.46
C ASN A 120 24.92 -11.82 -3.81
N THR A 121 25.69 -10.76 -4.09
CA THR A 121 26.43 -10.63 -5.36
C THR A 121 27.41 -11.79 -5.61
N VAL A 122 28.00 -12.37 -4.54
CA VAL A 122 28.86 -13.54 -4.67
C VAL A 122 28.04 -14.77 -5.02
N ASP A 123 26.91 -15.02 -4.36
CA ASP A 123 26.01 -16.14 -4.69
C ASP A 123 25.61 -16.11 -6.17
N LEU A 124 25.18 -14.95 -6.66
CA LEU A 124 24.77 -14.77 -8.06
C LEU A 124 25.94 -15.03 -9.04
N THR A 125 27.15 -14.60 -8.68
CA THR A 125 28.34 -14.81 -9.50
C THR A 125 28.78 -16.28 -9.48
N LEU A 126 28.71 -16.95 -8.33
CA LEU A 126 29.02 -18.37 -8.16
C LEU A 126 28.00 -19.25 -8.90
N ALA A 127 26.71 -18.91 -8.84
CA ALA A 127 25.66 -19.58 -9.61
C ALA A 127 25.93 -19.47 -11.12
N ARG A 128 26.27 -18.27 -11.61
CA ARG A 128 26.68 -18.08 -13.01
C ARG A 128 27.91 -18.90 -13.37
N LEU A 129 28.90 -18.97 -12.48
CA LEU A 129 30.10 -19.77 -12.70
C LEU A 129 29.75 -21.26 -12.79
N ARG A 130 28.91 -21.77 -11.89
CA ARG A 130 28.39 -23.14 -11.91
C ARG A 130 27.68 -23.46 -13.22
N ASP A 131 26.83 -22.58 -13.72
CA ASP A 131 26.12 -22.78 -14.98
C ASP A 131 27.08 -22.85 -16.18
N LEU A 132 28.14 -22.03 -16.19
CA LEU A 132 29.18 -22.11 -17.22
C LEU A 132 29.93 -23.45 -17.19
N TYR A 133 30.22 -24.00 -16.00
CA TYR A 133 30.83 -25.32 -15.86
C TYR A 133 29.87 -26.47 -16.22
N LYS A 134 28.58 -26.37 -15.89
CA LYS A 134 27.55 -27.31 -16.39
C LYS A 134 27.46 -27.27 -17.92
N LYS A 135 27.51 -26.08 -18.51
CA LYS A 135 27.54 -25.89 -19.96
C LYS A 135 28.80 -26.51 -20.58
N ARG A 136 29.96 -26.38 -19.94
CA ARG A 136 31.22 -27.03 -20.36
C ARG A 136 31.09 -28.56 -20.34
N GLN A 137 30.41 -29.14 -19.36
CA GLN A 137 30.16 -30.58 -19.30
C GLN A 137 29.21 -31.08 -20.39
N THR A 138 28.18 -30.30 -20.73
CA THR A 138 27.12 -30.70 -21.67
C THR A 138 27.47 -30.40 -23.14
N GLU A 139 28.07 -29.24 -23.42
CA GLU A 139 28.36 -28.76 -24.78
C GLU A 139 29.86 -28.86 -25.17
N GLY A 140 30.73 -29.22 -24.23
CA GLY A 140 32.18 -29.23 -24.43
C GLY A 140 32.83 -27.84 -24.28
N GLU A 141 34.15 -27.78 -24.42
CA GLU A 141 34.91 -26.54 -24.19
C GLU A 141 35.17 -25.77 -25.48
N SER A 142 34.69 -24.52 -25.54
CA SER A 142 35.00 -23.57 -26.61
C SER A 142 35.89 -22.43 -26.10
N PRO A 143 36.69 -21.76 -26.97
CA PRO A 143 37.51 -20.62 -26.55
C PRO A 143 36.71 -19.50 -25.88
N ALA A 144 35.51 -19.22 -26.39
CA ALA A 144 34.60 -18.21 -25.82
C ALA A 144 34.04 -18.64 -24.45
N LEU A 145 33.73 -19.94 -24.27
CA LEU A 145 33.28 -20.46 -22.98
C LEU A 145 34.41 -20.41 -21.93
N ARG A 146 35.64 -20.74 -22.32
CA ARG A 146 36.82 -20.65 -21.45
C ARG A 146 37.07 -19.20 -21.01
N GLU A 147 37.04 -18.26 -21.94
CA GLU A 147 37.19 -16.83 -21.62
C GLU A 147 36.12 -16.32 -20.64
N ASN A 148 34.86 -16.76 -20.81
CA ASN A 148 33.78 -16.45 -19.87
C ASN A 148 34.01 -17.05 -18.48
N ILE A 149 34.46 -18.31 -18.41
CA ILE A 149 34.79 -18.96 -17.14
C ILE A 149 35.93 -18.21 -16.44
N ASP A 150 37.02 -17.90 -17.17
CA ASP A 150 38.18 -17.20 -16.62
C ASP A 150 37.82 -15.79 -16.13
N SER A 151 36.97 -15.09 -16.88
CA SER A 151 36.43 -13.77 -16.48
C SER A 151 35.66 -13.85 -15.17
N VAL A 152 34.70 -14.79 -15.06
CA VAL A 152 33.88 -14.96 -13.85
C VAL A 152 34.72 -15.46 -12.67
N LYS A 153 35.68 -16.37 -12.88
CA LYS A 153 36.64 -16.79 -11.84
C LYS A 153 37.48 -15.60 -11.36
N GLY A 154 38.01 -14.80 -12.28
CA GLY A 154 38.76 -13.59 -11.97
C GLY A 154 37.94 -12.60 -11.14
N HIS A 155 36.66 -12.46 -11.46
CA HIS A 155 35.71 -11.68 -10.67
C HIS A 155 35.57 -12.24 -9.25
N VAL A 156 35.34 -13.55 -9.08
CA VAL A 156 35.25 -14.17 -7.74
C VAL A 156 36.53 -13.96 -6.94
N ARG A 157 37.72 -14.09 -7.55
CA ARG A 157 39.01 -13.79 -6.91
C ARG A 157 39.09 -12.34 -6.42
N GLN A 158 38.64 -11.40 -7.23
CA GLN A 158 38.60 -9.98 -6.85
C GLN A 158 37.65 -9.74 -5.69
N MET A 159 36.47 -10.37 -5.66
CA MET A 159 35.53 -10.26 -4.54
C MET A 159 36.13 -10.80 -3.24
N VAL A 160 36.80 -11.96 -3.27
CA VAL A 160 37.50 -12.53 -2.10
C VAL A 160 38.59 -11.56 -1.59
N ALA A 161 39.37 -10.95 -2.50
CA ALA A 161 40.39 -9.98 -2.13
C ALA A 161 39.80 -8.72 -1.47
N LEU A 162 38.70 -8.19 -2.01
CA LEU A 162 37.98 -7.05 -1.44
C LEU A 162 37.41 -7.37 -0.05
N MET A 163 36.86 -8.56 0.15
CA MET A 163 36.33 -9.00 1.45
C MET A 163 37.43 -9.04 2.53
N GLU A 164 38.62 -9.53 2.18
CA GLU A 164 39.75 -9.57 3.11
C GLU A 164 40.27 -8.17 3.44
N GLU A 165 40.41 -7.29 2.43
CA GLU A 165 40.84 -5.90 2.65
C GLU A 165 39.87 -5.16 3.57
N GLN A 166 38.56 -5.33 3.36
CA GLN A 166 37.53 -4.76 4.22
C GLN A 166 37.62 -5.29 5.64
N ARG A 167 37.83 -6.60 5.81
CA ARG A 167 38.03 -7.20 7.14
C ARG A 167 39.25 -6.66 7.84
N ALA A 168 40.35 -6.43 7.13
CA ALA A 168 41.55 -5.82 7.68
C ALA A 168 41.25 -4.39 8.18
N LYS A 169 40.56 -3.57 7.37
CA LYS A 169 40.11 -2.23 7.75
C LYS A 169 39.16 -2.25 8.97
N SER A 170 38.23 -3.21 9.05
CA SER A 170 37.32 -3.34 10.19
C SER A 170 38.02 -3.84 11.46
N ARG A 171 39.08 -4.65 11.35
CA ARG A 171 39.88 -5.14 12.49
C ARG A 171 40.64 -4.01 13.17
N GLU A 172 41.02 -2.95 12.46
CA GLU A 172 41.63 -1.74 13.05
C GLU A 172 40.63 -0.94 13.91
N LEU A 173 39.32 -1.12 13.70
CA LEU A 173 38.26 -0.36 14.35
C LEU A 173 37.55 -1.13 15.49
N LEU A 174 37.66 -2.46 15.53
CA LEU A 174 36.98 -3.35 16.47
C LEU A 174 37.99 -4.23 17.21
N THR A 175 37.81 -4.45 18.53
CA THR A 175 38.60 -5.40 19.32
C THR A 175 38.48 -6.83 18.77
N GLU A 176 39.56 -7.61 18.81
CA GLU A 176 39.74 -8.95 18.19
C GLU A 176 38.62 -9.98 18.42
N ALA A 177 37.75 -9.79 19.43
CA ALA A 177 36.75 -10.76 19.89
C ALA A 177 35.52 -10.95 18.96
N ALA A 178 35.46 -10.30 17.80
CA ALA A 178 34.27 -10.30 16.93
C ALA A 178 34.40 -11.12 15.62
N GLN A 179 35.47 -11.88 15.42
CA GLN A 179 35.71 -12.60 14.16
C GLN A 179 35.71 -14.12 14.34
N ASP A 180 34.91 -14.84 13.55
CA ASP A 180 34.91 -16.30 13.50
C ASP A 180 36.23 -16.79 12.84
N PRO A 181 37.08 -17.54 13.55
CA PRO A 181 38.34 -18.06 13.01
C PRO A 181 38.14 -18.90 11.75
N VAL A 182 37.02 -19.62 11.64
CA VAL A 182 36.70 -20.49 10.49
C VAL A 182 36.47 -19.66 9.23
N GLU A 183 35.81 -18.51 9.36
CA GLU A 183 35.55 -17.61 8.25
C GLU A 183 36.84 -16.93 7.75
N VAL A 184 37.74 -16.61 8.69
CA VAL A 184 39.06 -16.03 8.38
C VAL A 184 39.93 -17.03 7.62
N GLU A 185 39.99 -18.28 8.08
CA GLU A 185 40.73 -19.34 7.42
C GLU A 185 40.17 -19.63 6.02
N ALA A 186 38.84 -19.63 5.87
CA ALA A 186 38.20 -19.86 4.58
C ALA A 186 38.58 -18.80 3.53
N LEU A 187 38.57 -17.50 3.90
CA LEU A 187 39.03 -16.43 3.01
C LEU A 187 40.51 -16.57 2.65
N ALA A 188 41.36 -16.86 3.64
CA ALA A 188 42.79 -17.05 3.43
C ALA A 188 43.06 -18.19 2.45
N ARG A 189 42.34 -19.33 2.59
CA ARG A 189 42.40 -20.45 1.64
C ARG A 189 42.00 -20.03 0.23
N ALA A 190 40.89 -19.30 0.09
CA ALA A 190 40.37 -18.84 -1.20
C ALA A 190 41.29 -17.82 -1.91
N ARG A 191 42.26 -17.21 -1.20
CA ARG A 191 43.28 -16.32 -1.79
C ARG A 191 44.49 -17.04 -2.37
N THR A 192 44.73 -18.28 -1.96
CA THR A 192 45.91 -19.03 -2.42
C THR A 192 45.78 -19.45 -3.89
N ASP A 193 46.88 -19.40 -4.64
CA ASP A 193 46.91 -19.97 -6.01
C ASP A 193 46.67 -21.48 -5.99
N ALA A 194 47.04 -22.16 -4.90
CA ALA A 194 46.79 -23.59 -4.70
C ALA A 194 45.29 -23.92 -4.79
N PHE A 195 44.41 -23.12 -4.17
CA PHE A 195 42.96 -23.29 -4.27
C PHE A 195 42.47 -23.14 -5.71
N TRP A 196 42.93 -22.11 -6.42
CA TRP A 196 42.48 -21.85 -7.81
C TRP A 196 43.05 -22.82 -8.84
N ASN A 197 44.20 -23.41 -8.56
CA ASN A 197 44.75 -24.52 -9.36
C ASN A 197 43.92 -25.79 -9.14
N ALA A 198 43.57 -26.11 -7.89
CA ALA A 198 42.69 -27.24 -7.56
C ALA A 198 41.26 -27.05 -8.11
N PHE A 199 40.82 -25.80 -8.32
CA PHE A 199 39.54 -25.48 -8.93
C PHE A 199 39.37 -26.07 -10.34
N GLU A 200 40.46 -26.19 -11.12
CA GLU A 200 40.39 -26.82 -12.44
C GLU A 200 40.29 -28.34 -12.37
N GLU A 201 40.73 -28.96 -11.27
CA GLU A 201 40.66 -30.40 -11.05
C GLU A 201 39.27 -30.81 -10.52
N ASP A 202 38.71 -30.05 -9.58
CA ASP A 202 37.35 -30.23 -9.05
C ASP A 202 36.59 -28.88 -8.95
N PRO A 203 35.94 -28.45 -10.05
CA PRO A 203 35.17 -27.21 -10.06
C PRO A 203 33.97 -27.23 -9.13
N PHE A 204 33.27 -28.36 -9.00
CA PHE A 204 32.02 -28.43 -8.24
C PHE A 204 32.26 -28.45 -6.74
N GLY A 205 33.25 -29.20 -6.25
CA GLY A 205 33.64 -29.16 -4.84
C GLY A 205 34.24 -27.81 -4.43
N SER A 206 34.98 -27.16 -5.34
CA SER A 206 35.50 -25.81 -5.09
C SER A 206 34.38 -24.75 -5.08
N LEU A 207 33.38 -24.86 -5.96
CA LEU A 207 32.18 -24.03 -5.93
C LEU A 207 31.38 -24.24 -4.64
N GLU A 208 31.18 -25.49 -4.22
CA GLU A 208 30.49 -25.82 -2.96
C GLU A 208 31.20 -25.19 -1.76
N PHE A 209 32.54 -25.23 -1.72
CA PHE A 209 33.30 -24.53 -0.69
C PHE A 209 33.05 -23.02 -0.71
N LEU A 210 33.10 -22.37 -1.87
CA LEU A 210 32.88 -20.93 -1.98
C LEU A 210 31.44 -20.55 -1.58
N GLU A 211 30.45 -21.32 -2.00
CA GLU A 211 29.03 -21.08 -1.68
C GLU A 211 28.71 -21.30 -0.20
N ASN A 212 29.31 -22.31 0.44
CA ASN A 212 29.02 -22.62 1.84
C ASN A 212 29.89 -21.83 2.82
N ARG A 213 31.09 -21.39 2.41
CA ARG A 213 32.07 -20.77 3.31
C ARG A 213 32.38 -19.33 3.00
N ILE A 214 32.31 -18.87 1.75
CA ILE A 214 32.65 -17.49 1.38
C ILE A 214 31.39 -16.65 1.22
N ALA A 215 30.43 -17.12 0.43
CA ALA A 215 29.23 -16.36 0.11
C ALA A 215 28.44 -15.92 1.37
N PRO A 216 28.22 -16.74 2.41
CA PRO A 216 27.43 -16.34 3.58
C PRO A 216 28.10 -15.24 4.43
N GLN A 217 29.41 -15.02 4.26
CA GLN A 217 30.14 -13.98 4.98
C GLN A 217 29.82 -12.56 4.47
N LEU A 218 29.12 -12.43 3.33
CA LEU A 218 28.62 -11.16 2.84
C LEU A 218 27.23 -10.87 3.43
N PRO A 219 27.08 -9.81 4.23
CA PRO A 219 25.77 -9.40 4.76
C PRO A 219 24.85 -8.79 3.69
N ASP A 220 25.27 -8.74 2.42
CA ASP A 220 24.53 -8.07 1.34
C ASP A 220 23.34 -8.89 0.80
N GLY A 221 23.12 -10.11 1.33
CA GLY A 221 21.92 -10.88 1.10
C GLY A 221 20.75 -10.30 1.90
N ASP A 222 20.10 -9.27 1.35
CA ASP A 222 18.92 -8.68 1.97
C ASP A 222 17.77 -9.70 1.91
N LEU A 223 17.25 -10.10 3.09
CA LEU A 223 15.93 -10.72 3.20
C LEU A 223 14.90 -9.63 2.93
N LEU A 224 14.24 -9.71 1.78
CA LEU A 224 13.26 -8.71 1.38
C LEU A 224 11.85 -9.20 1.69
N ASP A 225 11.13 -8.41 2.50
CA ASP A 225 9.72 -8.62 2.76
C ASP A 225 8.92 -8.38 1.48
N LEU A 226 8.31 -9.45 0.99
CA LEU A 226 7.41 -9.45 -0.15
C LEU A 226 5.98 -9.54 0.35
N ARG A 227 5.26 -8.43 0.25
CA ARG A 227 3.81 -8.46 0.36
C ARG A 227 3.18 -8.72 -1.00
N TYR A 228 2.23 -9.65 -1.05
CA TYR A 228 1.56 -10.01 -2.29
C TYR A 228 0.07 -10.31 -2.13
N VAL A 229 -0.65 -10.18 -3.23
CA VAL A 229 -2.03 -10.65 -3.40
C VAL A 229 -2.00 -11.82 -4.38
N GLY A 230 -2.36 -13.00 -3.90
CA GLY A 230 -2.66 -14.15 -4.74
C GLY A 230 -4.06 -14.00 -5.33
N THR A 231 -4.19 -13.97 -6.65
CA THR A 231 -5.47 -13.78 -7.33
C THR A 231 -5.49 -14.39 -8.72
N ASP A 232 -6.66 -14.43 -9.35
CA ASP A 232 -6.76 -14.65 -10.79
C ASP A 232 -6.29 -13.39 -11.52
N LEU A 233 -5.03 -13.41 -11.97
CA LEU A 233 -4.36 -12.25 -12.56
C LEU A 233 -5.06 -11.73 -13.84
N ASP A 234 -5.65 -12.62 -14.64
CA ASP A 234 -6.36 -12.23 -15.86
C ASP A 234 -7.70 -11.54 -15.51
N ALA A 235 -8.45 -12.12 -14.58
CA ALA A 235 -9.67 -11.50 -14.07
C ALA A 235 -9.38 -10.17 -13.36
N PHE A 236 -8.31 -10.10 -12.58
CA PHE A 236 -7.88 -8.89 -11.88
C PHE A 236 -7.55 -7.77 -12.87
N GLN A 237 -6.71 -8.04 -13.87
CA GLN A 237 -6.33 -7.03 -14.87
C GLN A 237 -7.54 -6.49 -15.67
N LYS A 238 -8.55 -7.33 -15.91
CA LYS A 238 -9.81 -6.91 -16.60
C LYS A 238 -10.77 -6.13 -15.69
N SER A 239 -10.64 -6.28 -14.38
CA SER A 239 -11.60 -5.79 -13.39
C SER A 239 -11.16 -4.49 -12.73
N PHE A 240 -9.85 -4.30 -12.55
CA PHE A 240 -9.26 -3.15 -11.86
C PHE A 240 -8.66 -2.18 -12.88
N ASP A 241 -9.42 -1.12 -13.19
CA ASP A 241 -9.18 -0.17 -14.29
C ASP A 241 -7.92 0.68 -14.16
N ARG A 242 -7.39 0.84 -12.95
CA ARG A 242 -6.14 1.59 -12.71
C ARG A 242 -4.90 0.76 -12.96
N MET A 243 -5.00 -0.57 -12.99
CA MET A 243 -3.86 -1.44 -13.18
C MET A 243 -3.34 -1.34 -14.62
N GLU A 244 -2.04 -1.13 -14.78
CA GLU A 244 -1.36 -1.28 -16.05
C GLU A 244 -0.02 -2.01 -15.89
N VAL A 245 0.30 -2.87 -16.84
CA VAL A 245 1.63 -3.49 -16.95
C VAL A 245 2.55 -2.49 -17.63
N VAL A 246 3.70 -2.21 -17.01
CA VAL A 246 4.65 -1.17 -17.44
C VAL A 246 5.83 -1.78 -18.17
N ASP A 247 6.50 -2.73 -17.52
CA ASP A 247 7.64 -3.45 -18.08
C ASP A 247 7.32 -4.93 -18.25
N GLY A 248 7.87 -5.57 -19.28
CA GLY A 248 7.68 -7.00 -19.54
C GLY A 248 6.30 -7.30 -20.13
N GLN A 249 5.67 -8.37 -19.64
CA GLN A 249 4.37 -8.83 -20.14
C GLN A 249 3.46 -9.26 -18.99
N ALA A 250 2.15 -9.27 -19.23
CA ALA A 250 1.20 -9.87 -18.29
C ALA A 250 1.49 -11.37 -18.13
N VAL A 251 1.15 -11.92 -16.96
CA VAL A 251 1.18 -13.38 -16.76
C VAL A 251 0.13 -14.01 -17.70
N PRO A 252 0.49 -14.95 -18.58
CA PRO A 252 -0.47 -15.60 -19.44
C PRO A 252 -1.57 -16.29 -18.63
N ALA A 253 -2.81 -16.24 -19.13
CA ALA A 253 -3.96 -16.83 -18.47
C ALA A 253 -3.70 -18.30 -18.09
N GLY A 254 -3.99 -18.65 -16.84
CA GLY A 254 -3.80 -20.00 -16.30
C GLY A 254 -2.35 -20.40 -16.06
N LYS A 255 -1.35 -19.53 -16.26
CA LYS A 255 0.04 -19.85 -15.90
C LYS A 255 0.40 -19.35 -14.52
N ARG A 256 1.30 -20.07 -13.86
CA ARG A 256 1.94 -19.59 -12.62
C ARG A 256 2.90 -18.45 -12.93
N GLY A 257 2.96 -17.48 -12.03
CA GLY A 257 3.82 -16.32 -12.14
C GLY A 257 3.40 -15.17 -11.25
N MET A 258 4.24 -14.14 -11.24
CA MET A 258 3.98 -12.91 -10.52
C MET A 258 4.24 -11.67 -11.38
N LEU A 259 3.54 -10.60 -11.03
CA LEU A 259 3.82 -9.24 -11.46
C LEU A 259 4.27 -8.44 -10.25
N MET A 260 5.40 -7.78 -10.41
CA MET A 260 5.96 -6.94 -9.35
C MET A 260 5.41 -5.54 -9.44
N SER A 261 5.11 -4.91 -8.32
CA SER A 261 4.81 -3.49 -8.35
C SER A 261 6.05 -2.73 -8.83
N LYS A 262 5.86 -1.80 -9.77
CA LYS A 262 6.93 -0.92 -10.26
C LYS A 262 7.52 -0.10 -9.13
N PHE A 263 6.69 0.36 -8.20
CA PHE A 263 7.15 1.02 -6.98
C PHE A 263 8.07 0.11 -6.17
N TYR A 264 7.69 -1.15 -5.95
CA TYR A 264 8.50 -2.10 -5.20
C TYR A 264 9.83 -2.40 -5.93
N TYR A 265 9.75 -2.60 -7.24
CA TYR A 265 10.91 -2.84 -8.11
C TYR A 265 11.93 -1.70 -8.07
N GLU A 266 11.48 -0.45 -8.18
CA GLU A 266 12.36 0.73 -8.14
C GLU A 266 12.92 1.02 -6.75
N ASN A 267 12.14 0.81 -5.67
CA ASN A 267 12.56 1.20 -4.32
C ASN A 267 13.32 0.13 -3.55
N PHE A 268 13.11 -1.16 -3.85
CA PHE A 268 13.71 -2.26 -3.08
C PHE A 268 14.69 -3.11 -3.87
N LEU A 269 14.56 -3.19 -5.19
CA LEU A 269 15.44 -4.03 -6.02
C LEU A 269 16.47 -3.25 -6.84
N LYS A 270 16.35 -1.93 -6.88
CA LYS A 270 17.32 -1.07 -7.54
C LYS A 270 18.59 -0.92 -6.70
N LEU A 271 19.73 -0.83 -7.39
CA LEU A 271 21.03 -0.54 -6.81
C LEU A 271 20.92 0.69 -5.90
N LYS A 272 21.34 0.56 -4.64
CA LYS A 272 21.12 1.58 -3.59
C LYS A 272 21.69 2.95 -3.99
N SER A 273 22.86 2.97 -4.64
CA SER A 273 23.47 4.21 -5.13
C SER A 273 22.65 4.90 -6.21
N ALA A 274 22.11 4.14 -7.16
CA ALA A 274 21.25 4.67 -8.23
C ALA A 274 19.91 5.18 -7.67
N LEU A 275 19.29 4.42 -6.76
CA LEU A 275 18.07 4.82 -6.07
C LEU A 275 18.23 6.16 -5.34
N ARG A 276 19.32 6.34 -4.58
CA ARG A 276 19.60 7.61 -3.91
C ARG A 276 19.78 8.77 -4.88
N MET A 277 20.44 8.54 -6.02
CA MET A 277 20.56 9.56 -7.07
C MET A 277 19.19 9.95 -7.64
N ASP A 278 18.31 8.98 -7.90
CA ASP A 278 16.95 9.26 -8.36
C ASP A 278 16.13 10.03 -7.32
N ASN A 279 16.24 9.65 -6.05
CA ASN A 279 15.56 10.35 -4.96
C ASN A 279 16.04 11.79 -4.82
N ILE A 280 17.36 12.05 -4.90
CA ILE A 280 17.90 13.42 -4.90
C ILE A 280 17.38 14.19 -6.13
N LYS A 281 17.41 13.60 -7.33
CA LYS A 281 16.90 14.23 -8.55
C LYS A 281 15.42 14.61 -8.40
N GLN A 282 14.61 13.69 -7.89
CA GLN A 282 13.19 13.90 -7.66
C GLN A 282 12.92 15.03 -6.66
N GLU A 283 13.61 15.05 -5.52
CA GLU A 283 13.43 16.09 -4.50
C GLU A 283 13.86 17.48 -4.99
N ARG A 284 14.91 17.55 -5.81
CA ARG A 284 15.35 18.80 -6.45
C ARG A 284 14.36 19.28 -7.51
N ASP A 285 13.90 18.39 -8.39
CA ASP A 285 13.01 18.76 -9.50
C ASP A 285 11.59 19.08 -9.04
N VAL A 286 11.03 18.24 -8.15
CA VAL A 286 9.62 18.31 -7.76
C VAL A 286 9.43 19.22 -6.57
N ASN A 287 10.26 19.05 -5.53
CA ASN A 287 10.12 19.78 -4.27
C ASN A 287 11.03 21.01 -4.19
N GLN A 288 11.82 21.29 -5.25
CA GLN A 288 12.71 22.46 -5.35
C GLN A 288 13.68 22.57 -4.17
N LYS A 289 14.06 21.42 -3.60
CA LYS A 289 15.02 21.33 -2.50
C LYS A 289 16.45 21.50 -3.02
N ARG A 290 17.33 21.98 -2.14
CA ARG A 290 18.76 22.14 -2.43
C ARG A 290 19.58 21.18 -1.57
N ILE A 291 20.66 20.65 -2.14
CA ILE A 291 21.57 19.73 -1.44
C ILE A 291 22.27 20.46 -0.29
N ASP A 292 22.64 21.72 -0.45
CA ASP A 292 23.28 22.52 0.61
C ASP A 292 22.36 22.84 1.80
N ALA A 293 21.03 22.79 1.64
CA ALA A 293 20.05 23.21 2.63
C ALA A 293 19.23 22.07 3.26
N ASP A 294 19.14 20.90 2.62
CA ASP A 294 18.32 19.78 3.10
C ASP A 294 19.19 18.66 3.72
N PRO A 295 19.08 18.38 5.03
CA PRO A 295 19.87 17.34 5.70
C PRO A 295 19.68 15.92 5.13
N THR A 296 18.50 15.62 4.55
CA THR A 296 18.22 14.31 3.96
C THR A 296 19.00 14.13 2.66
N LEU A 297 19.05 15.17 1.82
CA LEU A 297 19.84 15.15 0.59
C LEU A 297 21.33 15.02 0.90
N GLN A 298 21.84 15.78 1.88
CA GLN A 298 23.23 15.69 2.33
C GLN A 298 23.58 14.29 2.82
N ARG A 299 22.67 13.66 3.59
CA ARG A 299 22.84 12.28 4.04
C ARG A 299 22.93 11.33 2.85
N TRP A 300 22.04 11.40 1.87
CA TRP A 300 22.08 10.52 0.70
C TRP A 300 23.34 10.70 -0.15
N VAL A 301 23.83 11.94 -0.31
CA VAL A 301 25.12 12.20 -0.97
C VAL A 301 26.26 11.51 -0.20
N LYS A 302 26.32 11.70 1.12
CA LYS A 302 27.33 11.08 1.97
C LYS A 302 27.27 9.55 1.97
N GLU A 303 26.07 8.98 1.98
CA GLU A 303 25.87 7.54 1.84
C GLU A 303 26.38 7.03 0.49
N ASN A 304 26.15 7.76 -0.61
CA ASN A 304 26.69 7.38 -1.92
C ASN A 304 28.22 7.44 -2.00
N GLN A 305 28.84 8.41 -1.32
CA GLN A 305 30.30 8.51 -1.23
C GLN A 305 30.92 7.34 -0.45
N THR A 306 30.25 6.89 0.61
CA THR A 306 30.80 5.92 1.56
C THR A 306 30.37 4.48 1.31
N GLN A 307 29.22 4.27 0.66
CA GLN A 307 28.63 2.94 0.41
C GLN A 307 28.76 2.53 -1.06
N THR A 308 29.98 2.60 -1.60
CA THR A 308 30.32 2.20 -2.98
C THR A 308 30.56 0.70 -3.12
N ARG A 309 30.50 -0.04 -2.01
CA ARG A 309 30.77 -1.48 -1.92
C ARG A 309 30.03 -2.29 -2.98
N GLU A 310 28.72 -2.13 -3.08
CA GLU A 310 27.88 -2.92 -3.98
C GLU A 310 28.32 -2.77 -5.45
N ILE A 311 28.76 -1.57 -5.85
CA ILE A 311 29.33 -1.30 -7.19
C ILE A 311 30.66 -2.04 -7.38
N LEU A 312 31.56 -1.98 -6.39
CA LEU A 312 32.86 -2.64 -6.46
C LEU A 312 32.74 -4.16 -6.61
N PHE A 313 31.78 -4.78 -5.91
CA PHE A 313 31.54 -6.22 -5.98
C PHE A 313 30.91 -6.67 -7.31
N GLN A 314 30.27 -5.79 -8.08
CA GLN A 314 29.66 -6.15 -9.37
C GLN A 314 30.62 -6.09 -10.57
N LEU A 315 31.76 -5.42 -10.43
CA LEU A 315 32.66 -5.15 -11.55
C LEU A 315 33.77 -6.21 -11.62
N ASP A 316 33.73 -7.04 -12.66
CA ASP A 316 34.84 -7.93 -13.01
C ASP A 316 36.12 -7.13 -13.37
N PRO A 317 37.30 -7.77 -13.50
CA PRO A 317 38.54 -7.06 -13.79
C PRO A 317 38.56 -6.26 -15.11
N VAL A 318 37.77 -6.67 -16.11
CA VAL A 318 37.66 -5.96 -17.39
C VAL A 318 36.79 -4.72 -17.22
N LYS A 319 35.60 -4.88 -16.64
CA LYS A 319 34.69 -3.78 -16.34
C LYS A 319 35.26 -2.79 -15.34
N THR A 320 36.07 -3.26 -14.39
CA THR A 320 36.79 -2.41 -13.43
C THR A 320 37.72 -1.43 -14.17
N ARG A 321 38.52 -1.92 -15.13
CA ARG A 321 39.38 -1.05 -15.95
C ARG A 321 38.57 -0.04 -16.78
N GLN A 322 37.48 -0.51 -17.41
CA GLN A 322 36.58 0.38 -18.16
C GLN A 322 35.94 1.45 -17.27
N ALA A 323 35.50 1.09 -16.07
CA ALA A 323 34.92 2.02 -15.10
C ALA A 323 35.95 3.07 -14.66
N VAL A 324 37.20 2.66 -14.37
CA VAL A 324 38.29 3.59 -14.04
C VAL A 324 38.55 4.57 -15.18
N GLU A 325 38.73 4.09 -16.42
CA GLU A 325 38.99 4.94 -17.58
C GLU A 325 37.86 5.96 -17.83
N ARG A 326 36.60 5.50 -17.74
CA ARG A 326 35.42 6.37 -17.89
C ARG A 326 35.33 7.42 -16.79
N LEU A 327 35.55 7.02 -15.53
CA LEU A 327 35.51 7.94 -14.39
C LEU A 327 36.66 8.95 -14.42
N GLN A 328 37.88 8.53 -14.76
CA GLN A 328 39.03 9.43 -14.94
C GLN A 328 38.73 10.50 -15.99
N LYS A 329 38.14 10.10 -17.12
CA LYS A 329 37.72 11.04 -18.18
C LYS A 329 36.64 12.01 -17.71
N VAL A 330 35.65 11.51 -16.96
CA VAL A 330 34.52 12.30 -16.45
C VAL A 330 34.93 13.26 -15.32
N LEU A 331 35.92 12.89 -14.52
CA LEU A 331 36.43 13.68 -13.40
C LEU A 331 37.61 14.58 -13.79
N GLY A 332 38.31 14.27 -14.88
CA GLY A 332 39.60 14.88 -15.19
C GLY A 332 40.69 14.44 -14.19
N SER A 333 40.54 13.26 -13.57
CA SER A 333 41.42 12.73 -12.53
C SER A 333 42.40 11.68 -13.09
N GLN A 334 43.57 11.57 -12.48
CA GLN A 334 44.57 10.53 -12.77
C GLN A 334 44.63 9.46 -11.67
N GLU A 335 43.70 9.49 -10.70
CA GLU A 335 43.64 8.54 -9.60
C GLU A 335 43.38 7.11 -10.14
N PRO A 336 44.23 6.11 -9.85
CA PRO A 336 44.04 4.74 -10.34
C PRO A 336 43.03 3.93 -9.52
N SER A 337 42.72 4.33 -8.27
CA SER A 337 41.80 3.60 -7.40
C SER A 337 40.33 3.86 -7.78
N LEU A 338 39.61 2.80 -8.15
CA LEU A 338 38.17 2.88 -8.44
C LEU A 338 37.37 3.36 -7.22
N GLU A 339 37.69 2.90 -6.01
CA GLU A 339 36.99 3.29 -4.78
C GLU A 339 37.06 4.82 -4.57
N LYS A 340 38.25 5.40 -4.73
CA LYS A 340 38.45 6.85 -4.62
C LYS A 340 37.76 7.62 -5.75
N LEU A 341 37.86 7.15 -6.99
CA LEU A 341 37.17 7.75 -8.13
C LEU A 341 35.64 7.75 -7.93
N LEU A 342 35.06 6.66 -7.40
CA LEU A 342 33.64 6.60 -7.08
C LEU A 342 33.27 7.60 -5.97
N SER A 343 34.07 7.68 -4.90
CA SER A 343 33.86 8.66 -3.83
C SER A 343 33.92 10.10 -4.36
N GLU A 344 34.87 10.41 -5.25
CA GLU A 344 34.98 11.72 -5.90
C GLU A 344 33.79 11.99 -6.81
N PHE A 345 33.38 11.00 -7.62
CA PHE A 345 32.24 11.08 -8.51
C PHE A 345 30.92 11.37 -7.79
N PHE A 346 30.68 10.70 -6.66
CA PHE A 346 29.50 10.91 -5.83
C PHE A 346 29.59 12.16 -4.93
N THR A 347 30.68 12.93 -5.01
CA THR A 347 30.77 14.24 -4.35
C THR A 347 29.99 15.27 -5.16
N THR A 348 28.68 15.27 -4.96
CA THR A 348 27.74 16.12 -5.70
C THR A 348 27.29 17.33 -4.88
N THR A 349 27.20 18.47 -5.54
CA THR A 349 26.65 19.75 -5.04
C THR A 349 25.48 20.18 -5.92
N ASP A 350 24.77 21.24 -5.52
CA ASP A 350 23.68 21.79 -6.33
C ASP A 350 24.10 22.16 -7.76
N ASP A 351 25.36 22.55 -7.98
CA ASP A 351 25.85 22.99 -9.30
C ASP A 351 26.20 21.83 -10.23
N ASN A 352 26.67 20.70 -9.69
CA ASN A 352 27.21 19.60 -10.49
C ASN A 352 26.30 18.35 -10.52
N PHE A 353 25.26 18.29 -9.68
CA PHE A 353 24.46 17.10 -9.48
C PHE A 353 23.82 16.61 -10.79
N ASP A 354 23.19 17.49 -11.56
CA ASP A 354 22.47 17.08 -12.78
C ASP A 354 23.42 16.50 -13.84
N THR A 355 24.62 17.09 -13.98
CA THR A 355 25.67 16.58 -14.85
C THR A 355 26.16 15.21 -14.37
N ARG A 356 26.41 15.04 -13.08
CA ARG A 356 26.84 13.76 -12.48
C ARG A 356 25.75 12.69 -12.60
N TYR A 357 24.49 13.06 -12.45
CA TYR A 357 23.33 12.19 -12.65
C TYR A 357 23.30 11.63 -14.08
N GLN A 358 23.40 12.50 -15.09
CA GLN A 358 23.46 12.05 -16.48
C GLN A 358 24.68 11.18 -16.76
N GLN A 359 25.85 11.56 -16.25
CA GLN A 359 27.09 10.79 -16.41
C GLN A 359 27.02 9.42 -15.74
N PHE A 360 26.36 9.29 -14.59
CA PHE A 360 26.19 8.01 -13.91
C PHE A 360 25.44 7.03 -14.82
N TYR A 361 24.30 7.45 -15.36
CA TYR A 361 23.49 6.61 -16.24
C TYR A 361 24.11 6.37 -17.62
N ALA A 362 24.92 7.30 -18.12
CA ALA A 362 25.60 7.15 -19.41
C ALA A 362 26.86 6.27 -19.34
N GLU A 363 27.67 6.43 -18.28
CA GLU A 363 29.04 5.89 -18.24
C GLU A 363 29.19 4.70 -17.29
N LEU A 364 28.56 4.74 -16.11
CA LEU A 364 28.68 3.69 -15.09
C LEU A 364 27.55 2.66 -15.17
N ALA A 365 26.30 3.10 -15.25
CA ALA A 365 25.14 2.21 -15.26
C ALA A 365 25.21 1.08 -16.30
N PRO A 366 25.73 1.27 -17.53
CA PRO A 366 25.84 0.18 -18.50
C PRO A 366 26.81 -0.95 -18.10
N LEU A 367 27.70 -0.70 -17.13
CA LEU A 367 28.63 -1.70 -16.60
C LEU A 367 28.03 -2.47 -15.40
N LEU A 368 26.94 -1.96 -14.82
CA LEU A 368 26.34 -2.41 -13.57
C LEU A 368 25.01 -3.10 -13.79
N ASP A 369 24.66 -3.98 -12.87
CA ASP A 369 23.32 -4.53 -12.74
C ASP A 369 22.50 -3.61 -11.84
N LEU A 370 21.76 -2.70 -12.47
CA LEU A 370 20.94 -1.71 -11.75
C LEU A 370 19.82 -2.33 -10.93
N TYR A 371 19.36 -3.53 -11.29
CA TYR A 371 18.31 -4.23 -10.58
C TYR A 371 18.78 -5.64 -10.24
N ARG A 372 18.55 -6.05 -8.99
CA ARG A 372 18.92 -7.39 -8.49
C ARG A 372 18.14 -8.52 -9.15
N LEU A 373 16.99 -8.21 -9.73
CA LEU A 373 16.12 -9.15 -10.42
C LEU A 373 15.82 -8.63 -11.83
N ARG A 374 15.97 -9.48 -12.84
CA ARG A 374 15.60 -9.15 -14.22
C ARG A 374 14.24 -9.76 -14.56
N MET A 375 13.55 -9.15 -15.53
CA MET A 375 12.28 -9.68 -16.01
C MET A 375 12.51 -11.04 -16.68
N GLY A 376 11.70 -12.02 -16.32
CA GLY A 376 11.82 -13.41 -16.76
C GLY A 376 12.58 -14.31 -15.79
N ASP A 377 13.28 -13.76 -14.80
CA ASP A 377 13.94 -14.53 -13.76
C ASP A 377 12.93 -15.28 -12.88
N SER A 378 13.36 -16.39 -12.29
CA SER A 378 12.58 -17.12 -11.29
C SER A 378 13.10 -16.79 -9.90
N LEU A 379 12.18 -16.50 -9.00
CA LEU A 379 12.45 -16.06 -7.65
C LEU A 379 12.00 -17.12 -6.65
N THR A 380 12.87 -17.47 -5.71
CA THR A 380 12.50 -18.32 -4.59
C THR A 380 11.76 -17.48 -3.56
N ILE A 381 10.47 -17.73 -3.42
CA ILE A 381 9.60 -17.09 -2.44
C ILE A 381 9.41 -18.05 -1.28
N THR A 382 9.74 -17.59 -0.07
CA THR A 382 9.63 -18.38 1.16
C THR A 382 8.58 -17.78 2.09
N ALA A 383 7.54 -18.53 2.41
CA ALA A 383 6.44 -18.10 3.27
C ALA A 383 6.26 -19.05 4.46
N PHE A 384 5.77 -18.51 5.58
CA PHE A 384 5.32 -19.30 6.71
C PHE A 384 3.85 -19.65 6.51
N THR A 385 3.54 -20.94 6.44
CA THR A 385 2.16 -21.45 6.41
C THR A 385 1.47 -21.18 7.74
N ARG A 386 0.14 -21.23 7.77
CA ARG A 386 -0.64 -21.11 9.02
C ARG A 386 -0.35 -22.18 10.07
N THR A 387 0.11 -23.34 9.63
CA THR A 387 0.53 -24.45 10.49
C THR A 387 1.95 -24.27 11.04
N GLY A 388 2.64 -23.18 10.69
CA GLY A 388 3.99 -22.86 11.16
C GLY A 388 5.12 -23.50 10.33
N TYR A 389 4.79 -24.28 9.30
CA TYR A 389 5.79 -24.81 8.36
C TYR A 389 6.25 -23.74 7.39
N VAL A 390 7.53 -23.80 7.03
CA VAL A 390 8.11 -22.98 5.96
C VAL A 390 7.84 -23.65 4.61
N GLN A 391 7.35 -22.88 3.64
CA GLN A 391 7.18 -23.29 2.25
C GLN A 391 8.02 -22.40 1.36
N SER A 392 8.77 -22.99 0.44
CA SER A 392 9.57 -22.27 -0.56
C SER A 392 9.18 -22.71 -1.96
N ILE A 393 8.85 -21.75 -2.82
CA ILE A 393 8.40 -22.00 -4.20
C ILE A 393 9.13 -21.06 -5.15
N ASN A 394 9.57 -21.60 -6.29
CA ASN A 394 10.16 -20.81 -7.38
C ASN A 394 9.05 -20.23 -8.26
N VAL A 395 9.04 -18.90 -8.40
CA VAL A 395 7.99 -18.17 -9.12
C VAL A 395 8.62 -17.28 -10.17
N LYS A 396 8.15 -17.40 -11.41
CA LYS A 396 8.63 -16.58 -12.51
C LYS A 396 8.06 -15.16 -12.44
N VAL A 397 8.92 -14.17 -12.58
CA VAL A 397 8.53 -12.75 -12.67
C VAL A 397 8.34 -12.37 -14.13
N TYR A 398 7.11 -12.05 -14.52
CA TYR A 398 6.78 -11.77 -15.93
C TYR A 398 6.94 -10.29 -16.32
N GLY A 399 6.77 -9.40 -15.36
CA GLY A 399 6.74 -7.96 -15.61
C GLY A 399 6.54 -7.15 -14.35
N THR A 400 6.57 -5.83 -14.53
CA THR A 400 6.17 -4.87 -13.51
C THR A 400 4.80 -4.28 -13.84
N TYR A 401 4.06 -3.89 -12.82
CA TYR A 401 2.78 -3.21 -12.98
C TYR A 401 2.71 -1.98 -12.07
N GLN A 402 1.83 -1.05 -12.40
CA GLN A 402 1.51 0.08 -11.53
C GLN A 402 0.01 0.36 -11.54
N PHE A 403 -0.45 1.08 -10.52
CA PHE A 403 -1.78 1.66 -10.50
C PHE A 403 -1.69 3.12 -10.93
N LYS A 404 -2.37 3.48 -12.03
CA LYS A 404 -2.45 4.85 -12.55
C LYS A 404 -2.81 5.81 -11.42
N GLY A 405 -2.13 6.93 -11.31
CA GLY A 405 -2.31 7.96 -10.28
C GLY A 405 -1.99 7.50 -8.85
N LEU A 406 -1.35 6.34 -8.66
CA LEU A 406 -0.89 5.80 -7.37
C LEU A 406 0.56 5.30 -7.45
N GLU A 407 1.30 5.70 -8.49
CA GLU A 407 2.63 5.17 -8.85
C GLU A 407 3.67 5.42 -7.76
N LYS A 408 3.53 6.52 -7.02
CA LYS A 408 4.42 6.92 -5.93
C LYS A 408 3.91 6.55 -4.54
N SER A 409 2.75 5.88 -4.45
CA SER A 409 2.16 5.53 -3.18
C SER A 409 2.80 4.26 -2.63
N PHE A 410 3.41 4.34 -1.45
CA PHE A 410 3.82 3.13 -0.72
C PHE A 410 2.63 2.18 -0.45
N MET A 411 1.45 2.72 -0.07
CA MET A 411 0.29 1.91 0.28
C MET A 411 -0.20 1.02 -0.88
N ALA A 412 -0.22 1.55 -2.10
CA ALA A 412 -0.59 0.77 -3.29
C ALA A 412 0.62 0.01 -3.86
N GLY A 413 1.78 0.66 -3.85
CA GLY A 413 3.00 0.21 -4.50
C GLY A 413 3.80 -0.85 -3.73
N ALA A 414 3.53 -1.08 -2.45
CA ALA A 414 4.16 -2.17 -1.70
C ALA A 414 3.56 -3.55 -1.98
N ILE A 415 2.40 -3.61 -2.65
CA ILE A 415 1.67 -4.85 -2.93
C ILE A 415 2.13 -5.42 -4.28
N ASN A 416 2.54 -6.68 -4.32
CA ASN A 416 2.84 -7.41 -5.55
C ASN A 416 1.68 -8.34 -5.92
N LEU A 417 1.59 -8.77 -7.17
CA LEU A 417 0.52 -9.66 -7.62
C LEU A 417 1.09 -11.02 -7.96
N MET A 418 0.44 -12.08 -7.51
CA MET A 418 0.83 -13.47 -7.74
C MET A 418 -0.39 -14.25 -8.21
N ASP A 419 -0.16 -15.28 -9.02
CA ASP A 419 -1.24 -16.19 -9.38
C ASP A 419 -1.80 -16.93 -8.15
N LEU A 420 -3.10 -17.24 -8.20
CA LEU A 420 -3.82 -17.85 -7.10
C LEU A 420 -3.27 -19.25 -6.73
N MET A 421 -2.74 -20.01 -7.68
CA MET A 421 -2.25 -21.37 -7.41
C MET A 421 -0.96 -21.35 -6.59
N THR A 422 -0.02 -20.48 -6.96
CA THR A 422 1.22 -20.28 -6.21
C THR A 422 0.92 -19.74 -4.81
N PHE A 423 -0.03 -18.80 -4.69
CA PHE A 423 -0.49 -18.35 -3.37
C PHE A 423 -1.01 -19.51 -2.53
N ARG A 424 -1.85 -20.39 -3.11
CA ARG A 424 -2.41 -21.53 -2.37
C ARG A 424 -1.34 -22.46 -1.84
N ASP A 425 -0.34 -22.78 -2.65
CA ASP A 425 0.77 -23.64 -2.23
C ASP A 425 1.63 -22.97 -1.13
N LEU A 426 1.94 -21.67 -1.27
CA LEU A 426 2.71 -20.90 -0.27
C LEU A 426 1.96 -20.75 1.06
N TYR A 427 0.64 -20.57 1.00
CA TYR A 427 -0.20 -20.45 2.19
C TYR A 427 -0.33 -21.78 2.96
N GLY A 428 0.02 -22.89 2.31
CA GLY A 428 -0.06 -24.24 2.87
C GLY A 428 -1.38 -24.95 2.58
N TYR A 429 -2.15 -24.50 1.59
CA TYR A 429 -3.33 -25.24 1.16
C TYR A 429 -2.93 -26.53 0.44
N LEU A 430 -3.73 -27.58 0.63
CA LEU A 430 -3.53 -28.86 -0.03
C LEU A 430 -4.10 -28.80 -1.45
N SER A 431 -3.29 -28.36 -2.42
CA SER A 431 -3.63 -28.44 -3.84
C SER A 431 -3.93 -29.89 -4.27
N PRO A 432 -4.80 -30.13 -5.27
CA PRO A 432 -5.09 -31.48 -5.78
C PRO A 432 -3.82 -32.27 -6.13
N GLU A 433 -2.81 -31.58 -6.65
CA GLU A 433 -1.50 -32.12 -7.01
C GLU A 433 -0.71 -32.55 -5.77
N ARG A 434 -0.68 -31.72 -4.72
CA ARG A 434 -0.08 -32.07 -3.43
C ARG A 434 -0.80 -33.22 -2.76
N LYS A 435 -2.13 -33.29 -2.87
CA LYS A 435 -2.88 -34.47 -2.41
C LYS A 435 -2.48 -35.73 -3.18
N ALA A 436 -2.31 -35.62 -4.50
CA ALA A 436 -1.84 -36.72 -5.33
C ALA A 436 -0.40 -37.15 -5.00
N GLU A 437 0.52 -36.19 -4.82
CA GLU A 437 1.91 -36.41 -4.40
C GLU A 437 1.98 -37.07 -3.02
N ILE A 438 1.24 -36.55 -2.03
CA ILE A 438 1.11 -37.14 -0.70
C ILE A 438 0.55 -38.56 -0.80
N THR A 439 -0.48 -38.79 -1.62
CA THR A 439 -1.05 -40.12 -1.84
C THR A 439 -0.04 -41.09 -2.48
N GLU A 440 0.83 -40.61 -3.37
CA GLU A 440 1.88 -41.40 -4.01
C GLU A 440 3.04 -41.69 -3.06
N LEU A 441 3.45 -40.71 -2.25
CA LEU A 441 4.40 -40.86 -1.15
C LEU A 441 3.87 -41.84 -0.10
N GLN A 442 2.58 -41.81 0.22
CA GLN A 442 1.93 -42.78 1.11
C GLN A 442 1.97 -44.20 0.54
N LYS A 443 1.74 -44.37 -0.77
CA LYS A 443 1.90 -45.67 -1.44
C LYS A 443 3.34 -46.19 -1.37
N GLY A 444 4.34 -45.31 -1.45
CA GLY A 444 5.76 -45.65 -1.35
C GLY A 444 6.29 -45.86 0.07
N SER A 445 5.69 -45.23 1.08
CA SER A 445 6.15 -45.23 2.48
C SER A 445 5.32 -46.08 3.43
N GLY A 446 4.14 -46.57 3.01
CA GLY A 446 3.23 -47.36 3.84
C GLY A 446 2.51 -46.55 4.93
N LEU A 447 2.58 -45.22 4.90
CA LEU A 447 1.94 -44.34 5.87
C LEU A 447 0.44 -44.15 5.57
N LYS A 448 -0.40 -44.24 6.59
CA LYS A 448 -1.85 -43.96 6.52
C LYS A 448 -2.14 -42.54 7.00
N GLU A 449 -2.97 -41.81 6.26
CA GLU A 449 -3.51 -40.52 6.71
C GLU A 449 -4.59 -40.73 7.77
N LEU A 450 -4.50 -39.96 8.85
CA LEU A 450 -5.51 -39.92 9.90
C LEU A 450 -6.30 -38.62 9.72
N ASP A 451 -7.57 -38.73 9.34
CA ASP A 451 -8.46 -37.57 9.31
C ASP A 451 -8.63 -37.01 10.73
N ARG A 452 -8.70 -35.68 10.86
CA ARG A 452 -8.70 -34.98 12.16
C ARG A 452 -9.88 -35.39 13.04
N GLY A 453 -11.02 -35.78 12.44
CA GLY A 453 -12.18 -36.31 13.16
C GLY A 453 -12.05 -37.76 13.61
N SER A 454 -11.13 -38.53 13.03
CA SER A 454 -10.86 -39.95 13.33
C SER A 454 -9.55 -40.19 14.07
N ALA A 455 -8.72 -39.16 14.22
CA ALA A 455 -7.37 -39.24 14.76
C ALA A 455 -7.35 -39.70 16.23
N GLU A 456 -8.35 -39.32 17.03
CA GLU A 456 -8.43 -39.69 18.45
C GLU A 456 -8.77 -41.19 18.62
N GLU A 457 -9.73 -41.71 17.86
CA GLU A 457 -10.15 -43.11 17.92
C GLU A 457 -9.09 -44.05 17.33
N ALA A 458 -8.37 -43.62 16.31
CA ALA A 458 -7.34 -44.43 15.68
C ALA A 458 -5.97 -44.39 16.39
N LEU A 459 -5.69 -43.36 17.21
CA LEU A 459 -4.52 -43.31 18.08
C LEU A 459 -4.78 -43.88 19.49
N PHE A 460 -6.02 -43.76 20.00
CA PHE A 460 -6.35 -44.06 21.40
C PHE A 460 -7.55 -45.01 21.61
N GLY A 461 -8.17 -45.54 20.54
CA GLY A 461 -9.24 -46.53 20.63
C GLY A 461 -8.76 -47.95 20.95
N GLU A 462 -9.68 -48.84 21.32
CA GLU A 462 -9.39 -50.21 21.76
C GLU A 462 -8.71 -51.10 20.69
N ASP A 463 -8.77 -50.72 19.41
CA ASP A 463 -8.17 -51.44 18.28
C ASP A 463 -6.77 -50.90 17.89
N SER A 464 -6.18 -49.99 18.69
CA SER A 464 -4.83 -49.43 18.49
C SER A 464 -3.67 -50.44 18.71
N GLY A 465 -3.99 -51.73 18.82
CA GLY A 465 -3.04 -52.81 18.99
C GLY A 465 -2.04 -52.92 17.84
N ASN A 466 -0.77 -52.62 18.14
CA ASN A 466 0.42 -52.97 17.36
C ASN A 466 0.77 -52.17 16.09
N THR A 467 0.37 -50.90 15.96
CA THR A 467 1.18 -49.99 15.13
C THR A 467 2.48 -49.69 15.89
N LEU A 468 3.51 -50.50 15.62
CA LEU A 468 4.89 -50.31 16.07
C LEU A 468 5.28 -48.84 15.85
N VAL A 469 5.28 -48.06 16.93
CA VAL A 469 6.11 -46.86 17.01
C VAL A 469 7.52 -47.39 16.96
N ALA A 470 8.11 -47.40 15.77
CA ALA A 470 9.53 -47.67 15.62
C ALA A 470 10.25 -46.71 16.55
N ASP A 471 11.02 -47.25 17.51
CA ASP A 471 11.91 -46.48 18.36
C ASP A 471 12.74 -45.57 17.45
N ALA A 472 12.41 -44.27 17.45
CA ALA A 472 13.17 -43.27 16.75
C ALA A 472 14.51 -43.17 17.50
N THR A 473 15.46 -43.99 17.08
CA THR A 473 16.86 -43.78 17.39
C THR A 473 17.19 -42.38 16.84
N PRO A 474 17.80 -41.47 17.61
CA PRO A 474 18.23 -40.17 17.10
C PRO A 474 19.41 -40.39 16.14
N GLY A 475 19.12 -40.88 14.95
CA GLY A 475 19.98 -40.80 13.80
C GLY A 475 19.77 -39.44 13.16
N LEU A 476 20.87 -38.77 12.82
CA LEU A 476 20.86 -37.62 11.93
C LEU A 476 20.05 -38.00 10.68
N ILE A 477 18.90 -37.36 10.50
CA ILE A 477 18.22 -37.40 9.21
C ILE A 477 19.18 -36.68 8.26
N GLU A 478 19.85 -37.42 7.39
CA GLU A 478 20.55 -36.84 6.25
C GLU A 478 19.47 -36.23 5.34
N GLU A 479 19.13 -34.96 5.59
CA GLU A 479 18.14 -34.20 4.81
C GLU A 479 18.42 -34.30 3.30
N SER A 480 19.69 -34.43 2.91
CA SER A 480 20.11 -34.66 1.52
C SER A 480 19.44 -35.89 0.89
N LYS A 481 19.32 -37.02 1.59
CA LYS A 481 18.72 -38.25 1.02
C LYS A 481 17.20 -38.21 0.93
N VAL A 482 16.54 -37.43 1.78
CA VAL A 482 15.08 -37.25 1.74
C VAL A 482 14.69 -36.32 0.57
N PHE A 483 15.54 -35.35 0.25
CA PHE A 483 15.37 -34.45 -0.90
C PHE A 483 15.98 -34.96 -2.21
N GLU A 484 16.86 -35.97 -2.19
CA GLU A 484 17.43 -36.65 -3.38
C GLU A 484 16.45 -37.59 -4.10
N GLY A 485 15.23 -37.77 -3.57
CA GLY A 485 14.16 -38.44 -4.31
C GLY A 485 13.83 -37.66 -5.58
N GLY A 486 14.47 -38.03 -6.71
CA GLY A 486 14.40 -37.33 -8.00
C GLY A 486 12.99 -37.07 -8.56
N LEU A 487 11.94 -37.66 -7.98
CA LEU A 487 10.54 -37.40 -8.30
C LEU A 487 10.04 -36.02 -7.83
N GLY A 488 10.49 -35.50 -6.68
CA GLY A 488 10.00 -34.21 -6.15
C GLY A 488 10.57 -32.99 -6.88
N ALA A 489 11.79 -33.07 -7.39
CA ALA A 489 12.41 -32.02 -8.21
C ALA A 489 11.82 -31.99 -9.62
N LEU A 490 11.57 -33.15 -10.23
CA LEU A 490 10.94 -33.27 -11.56
C LEU A 490 9.48 -32.80 -11.55
N ALA A 491 8.70 -33.10 -10.50
CA ALA A 491 7.33 -32.61 -10.36
C ALA A 491 7.25 -31.07 -10.24
N ARG A 492 8.24 -30.43 -9.59
CA ARG A 492 8.29 -28.95 -9.44
C ARG A 492 8.58 -28.22 -10.75
N GLU A 493 9.41 -28.78 -11.63
CA GLU A 493 9.63 -28.23 -12.98
C GLU A 493 8.35 -28.31 -13.85
N ASP A 494 7.61 -29.42 -13.76
CA ASP A 494 6.34 -29.61 -14.48
C ASP A 494 5.24 -28.61 -14.04
N LEU A 495 5.21 -28.23 -12.75
CA LEU A 495 4.24 -27.27 -12.21
C LEU A 495 4.42 -25.85 -12.79
N VAL A 496 5.66 -25.45 -13.10
CA VAL A 496 5.96 -24.13 -13.69
C VAL A 496 5.52 -24.07 -15.17
N ALA A 497 5.56 -25.20 -15.87
CA ALA A 497 5.16 -25.29 -17.28
C ALA A 497 3.64 -25.49 -17.49
N ARG A 498 2.92 -25.97 -16.48
CA ARG A 498 1.48 -26.26 -16.55
C ARG A 498 0.61 -25.02 -16.80
N VAL A 499 -0.47 -25.23 -17.53
CA VAL A 499 -1.54 -24.25 -17.75
C VAL A 499 -2.82 -24.77 -17.08
N TYR A 500 -3.36 -24.00 -16.14
CA TYR A 500 -4.60 -24.30 -15.43
C TYR A 500 -5.80 -23.74 -16.18
N SER A 501 -6.89 -24.50 -16.24
CA SER A 501 -8.17 -24.02 -16.74
C SER A 501 -8.85 -23.07 -15.76
N GLN A 502 -9.76 -22.23 -16.24
CA GLN A 502 -10.54 -21.33 -15.38
C GLN A 502 -11.30 -22.07 -14.28
N GLN A 503 -11.83 -23.25 -14.62
CA GLN A 503 -12.54 -24.09 -13.66
C GLN A 503 -11.61 -24.57 -12.55
N GLU A 504 -10.36 -24.97 -12.85
CA GLU A 504 -9.37 -25.34 -11.84
C GLU A 504 -8.99 -24.15 -10.94
N ILE A 505 -8.82 -22.95 -11.50
CA ILE A 505 -8.53 -21.73 -10.72
C ILE A 505 -9.66 -21.43 -9.73
N GLU A 506 -10.90 -21.51 -10.21
CA GLU A 506 -12.09 -21.26 -9.39
C GLU A 506 -12.41 -22.38 -8.40
N GLN A 507 -12.06 -23.62 -8.73
CA GLN A 507 -12.18 -24.77 -7.84
C GLN A 507 -11.03 -24.76 -6.84
N GLY A 508 -11.30 -24.20 -5.67
CA GLY A 508 -10.35 -24.23 -4.56
C GLY A 508 -10.59 -23.15 -3.54
N GLU A 509 -9.59 -23.01 -2.68
CA GLU A 509 -9.62 -22.16 -1.50
C GLU A 509 -9.21 -20.71 -1.85
N ALA A 510 -9.86 -19.74 -1.22
CA ALA A 510 -9.49 -18.32 -1.24
C ALA A 510 -9.72 -17.72 0.15
N LEU A 511 -9.03 -16.62 0.49
CA LEU A 511 -9.25 -15.94 1.77
C LEU A 511 -10.39 -14.93 1.68
N SER A 512 -10.52 -14.24 0.54
CA SER A 512 -11.60 -13.33 0.26
C SER A 512 -11.87 -13.24 -1.23
N ALA A 513 -12.88 -12.47 -1.63
CA ALA A 513 -13.13 -12.13 -3.02
C ALA A 513 -13.61 -10.69 -3.17
N ALA A 514 -13.08 -9.99 -4.17
CA ALA A 514 -13.58 -8.68 -4.58
C ALA A 514 -14.82 -8.86 -5.47
N VAL A 515 -15.88 -8.16 -5.11
CA VAL A 515 -17.08 -8.02 -5.92
C VAL A 515 -17.04 -6.66 -6.59
N ILE A 516 -17.08 -6.65 -7.92
CA ILE A 516 -17.10 -5.44 -8.74
C ILE A 516 -18.53 -5.13 -9.12
N LEU A 517 -18.98 -3.90 -8.87
CA LEU A 517 -20.34 -3.46 -9.19
C LEU A 517 -20.42 -2.81 -10.57
N LYS A 518 -21.61 -2.84 -11.17
CA LYS A 518 -21.94 -2.07 -12.38
C LYS A 518 -22.28 -0.63 -12.02
N ASP A 519 -23.04 -0.45 -10.93
CA ASP A 519 -23.45 0.83 -10.37
C ASP A 519 -22.99 0.94 -8.90
N PRO A 520 -21.91 1.70 -8.63
CA PRO A 520 -21.41 1.92 -7.27
C PRO A 520 -22.35 2.72 -6.37
N GLU A 521 -23.30 3.49 -6.92
CA GLU A 521 -24.22 4.30 -6.10
C GLU A 521 -25.21 3.42 -5.31
N GLN A 522 -25.45 2.19 -5.78
CA GLN A 522 -26.30 1.21 -5.12
C GLN A 522 -25.54 0.27 -4.17
N LEU A 523 -24.36 0.67 -3.70
CA LEU A 523 -23.48 -0.17 -2.88
C LEU A 523 -24.16 -0.70 -1.62
N ASP A 524 -24.79 0.16 -0.82
CA ASP A 524 -25.41 -0.25 0.46
C ASP A 524 -26.56 -1.23 0.24
N ARG A 525 -27.44 -0.91 -0.70
CA ARG A 525 -28.55 -1.78 -1.09
C ARG A 525 -28.07 -3.12 -1.63
N THR A 526 -27.04 -3.10 -2.49
CA THR A 526 -26.46 -4.32 -3.05
C THR A 526 -25.82 -5.17 -1.96
N MET A 527 -25.15 -4.58 -0.98
CA MET A 527 -24.58 -5.32 0.16
C MET A 527 -25.67 -6.02 0.98
N GLU A 528 -26.79 -5.35 1.26
CA GLU A 528 -27.93 -5.95 1.97
C GLU A 528 -28.52 -7.13 1.18
N GLU A 529 -28.81 -6.93 -0.11
CA GLU A 529 -29.35 -7.97 -1.00
C GLU A 529 -28.36 -9.15 -1.14
N LEU A 530 -27.05 -8.88 -1.21
CA LEU A 530 -26.02 -9.93 -1.24
C LEU A 530 -25.96 -10.72 0.08
N ARG A 531 -26.04 -10.07 1.24
CA ARG A 531 -26.08 -10.75 2.55
C ARG A 531 -27.28 -11.68 2.67
N GLU A 532 -28.44 -11.27 2.16
CA GLU A 532 -29.62 -12.12 2.15
C GLU A 532 -29.44 -13.31 1.20
N SER A 533 -28.88 -13.08 0.00
CA SER A 533 -28.66 -14.13 -0.99
C SER A 533 -27.65 -15.19 -0.56
N THR A 534 -26.54 -14.80 0.08
CA THR A 534 -25.53 -15.73 0.60
C THR A 534 -26.09 -16.55 1.75
N LYS A 535 -26.85 -15.93 2.67
CA LYS A 535 -27.54 -16.63 3.76
C LYS A 535 -28.58 -17.62 3.24
N ALA A 536 -29.36 -17.26 2.22
CA ALA A 536 -30.34 -18.14 1.60
C ALA A 536 -29.69 -19.34 0.88
N ALA A 537 -28.48 -19.16 0.34
CA ALA A 537 -27.69 -20.23 -0.26
C ALA A 537 -26.93 -21.09 0.76
N GLY A 538 -27.04 -20.79 2.06
CA GLY A 538 -26.33 -21.49 3.13
C GLY A 538 -24.82 -21.20 3.18
N LEU A 539 -24.38 -20.09 2.58
CA LEU A 539 -22.99 -19.66 2.56
C LEU A 539 -22.71 -18.77 3.77
N LYS A 540 -21.77 -19.17 4.63
CA LYS A 540 -21.33 -18.39 5.79
C LYS A 540 -20.30 -17.33 5.37
N LEU A 541 -20.79 -16.24 4.78
CA LEU A 541 -19.93 -15.16 4.27
C LEU A 541 -20.27 -13.83 4.92
N ARG A 542 -19.23 -13.08 5.31
CA ARG A 542 -19.33 -11.65 5.62
C ARG A 542 -19.23 -10.86 4.34
N VAL A 543 -20.13 -9.90 4.16
CA VAL A 543 -20.15 -8.96 3.04
C VAL A 543 -19.83 -7.58 3.60
N VAL A 544 -18.69 -7.03 3.20
CA VAL A 544 -18.17 -5.76 3.73
C VAL A 544 -17.86 -4.77 2.62
N SER A 545 -17.98 -3.48 2.90
CA SER A 545 -17.65 -2.44 1.92
C SER A 545 -16.14 -2.29 1.75
N TRP A 546 -15.73 -1.61 0.68
CA TRP A 546 -14.33 -1.22 0.48
C TRP A 546 -13.75 -0.42 1.65
N GLN A 547 -14.54 0.39 2.37
CA GLN A 547 -14.05 1.13 3.55
C GLN A 547 -13.66 0.16 4.67
N GLN A 548 -14.48 -0.84 4.94
CA GLN A 548 -14.19 -1.83 5.99
C GLN A 548 -13.00 -2.71 5.58
N ALA A 549 -12.96 -3.16 4.33
CA ALA A 549 -11.86 -3.99 3.82
C ALA A 549 -10.51 -3.27 3.73
N ALA A 550 -10.50 -1.93 3.64
CA ALA A 550 -9.29 -1.13 3.71
C ALA A 550 -8.67 -1.07 5.12
N GLY A 551 -9.36 -1.59 6.13
CA GLY A 551 -8.90 -1.64 7.52
C GLY A 551 -8.62 -0.25 8.09
N ILE A 552 -7.39 -0.05 8.60
CA ILE A 552 -6.96 1.21 9.24
C ILE A 552 -7.15 2.42 8.32
N ILE A 553 -6.96 2.24 7.01
CA ILE A 553 -7.12 3.32 6.03
C ILE A 553 -8.59 3.79 5.99
N GLY A 554 -9.54 2.86 5.91
CA GLY A 554 -10.96 3.21 5.94
C GLY A 554 -11.40 3.77 7.29
N GLN A 555 -10.86 3.25 8.39
CA GLN A 555 -11.13 3.77 9.73
C GLN A 555 -10.64 5.21 9.89
N PHE A 556 -9.50 5.59 9.29
CA PHE A 556 -9.03 6.97 9.27
C PHE A 556 -10.04 7.92 8.61
N VAL A 557 -10.66 7.50 7.50
CA VAL A 557 -11.72 8.29 6.84
C VAL A 557 -12.91 8.50 7.75
N LEU A 558 -13.37 7.43 8.39
CA LEU A 558 -14.49 7.49 9.33
C LEU A 558 -14.17 8.43 10.50
N MET A 559 -12.96 8.33 11.07
CA MET A 559 -12.51 9.22 12.13
C MET A 559 -12.42 10.68 11.67
N ALA A 560 -11.91 10.95 10.47
CA ALA A 560 -11.86 12.30 9.91
C ALA A 560 -13.27 12.90 9.74
N LYS A 561 -14.24 12.10 9.24
CA LYS A 561 -15.66 12.48 9.16
C LYS A 561 -16.24 12.79 10.54
N LEU A 562 -16.00 11.93 11.52
CA LEU A 562 -16.47 12.13 12.90
C LEU A 562 -15.88 13.41 13.54
N VAL A 563 -14.59 13.66 13.37
CA VAL A 563 -13.94 14.87 13.89
C VAL A 563 -14.52 16.12 13.24
N LEU A 564 -14.76 16.12 11.92
CA LEU A 564 -15.42 17.26 11.26
C LEU A 564 -16.84 17.45 11.77
N TYR A 565 -17.66 16.39 11.83
CA TYR A 565 -19.04 16.50 12.31
C TYR A 565 -19.08 16.98 13.76
N PHE A 566 -18.14 16.56 14.59
CA PHE A 566 -18.01 17.05 15.95
C PHE A 566 -17.60 18.53 16.00
N ALA A 567 -16.65 18.96 15.16
CA ALA A 567 -16.28 20.37 15.04
C ALA A 567 -17.44 21.25 14.55
N VAL A 568 -18.19 20.79 13.54
CA VAL A 568 -19.42 21.44 13.05
C VAL A 568 -20.47 21.52 14.15
N PHE A 569 -20.63 20.46 14.95
CA PHE A 569 -21.53 20.45 16.10
C PHE A 569 -21.13 21.49 17.17
N ILE A 570 -19.85 21.61 17.50
CA ILE A 570 -19.37 22.64 18.44
C ILE A 570 -19.70 24.04 17.90
N ILE A 571 -19.42 24.28 16.62
CA ILE A 571 -19.69 25.57 15.97
C ILE A 571 -21.18 25.87 15.93
N PHE A 572 -22.00 24.85 15.69
CA PHE A 572 -23.45 24.94 15.79
C PHE A 572 -23.90 25.38 17.18
N VAL A 573 -23.38 24.77 18.26
CA VAL A 573 -23.73 25.12 19.64
C VAL A 573 -23.29 26.54 19.98
N VAL A 574 -22.07 26.92 19.60
CA VAL A 574 -21.53 28.27 19.82
C VAL A 574 -22.35 29.31 19.06
N ALA A 575 -22.65 29.07 17.78
CA ALA A 575 -23.50 29.93 16.99
C ALA A 575 -24.89 30.05 17.62
N LEU A 576 -25.46 28.95 18.12
CA LEU A 576 -26.78 28.96 18.76
C LEU A 576 -26.80 29.91 19.95
N VAL A 577 -25.81 29.81 20.85
CA VAL A 577 -25.70 30.66 22.05
C VAL A 577 -25.48 32.12 21.67
N ILE A 578 -24.60 32.41 20.70
CA ILE A 578 -24.32 33.79 20.31
C ILE A 578 -25.54 34.43 19.64
N ILE A 579 -26.20 33.72 18.72
CA ILE A 579 -27.41 34.23 18.05
C ILE A 579 -28.52 34.43 19.08
N ASN A 580 -28.71 33.51 20.03
CA ASN A 580 -29.70 33.64 21.08
C ASN A 580 -29.47 34.90 21.93
N ASN A 581 -28.24 35.11 22.42
CA ASN A 581 -27.88 36.28 23.22
C ASN A 581 -27.98 37.58 22.43
N ALA A 582 -27.56 37.57 21.16
CA ALA A 582 -27.66 38.72 20.29
C ALA A 582 -29.12 39.08 19.97
N MET A 583 -29.98 38.08 19.69
CA MET A 583 -31.42 38.28 19.50
C MET A 583 -32.11 38.74 20.79
N MET A 584 -31.68 38.24 21.96
CA MET A 584 -32.15 38.74 23.24
C MET A 584 -31.88 40.25 23.37
N MET A 585 -30.65 40.68 23.08
CA MET A 585 -30.31 42.11 23.09
C MET A 585 -31.11 42.90 22.03
N ALA A 586 -31.24 42.39 20.81
CA ALA A 586 -31.98 43.04 19.73
C ALA A 586 -33.47 43.22 20.06
N THR A 587 -34.09 42.21 20.70
CA THR A 587 -35.49 42.30 21.16
C THR A 587 -35.66 43.30 22.29
N LEU A 588 -34.72 43.39 23.23
CA LEU A 588 -34.74 44.37 24.33
C LEU A 588 -34.65 45.81 23.81
N GLN A 589 -33.80 46.07 22.81
CA GLN A 589 -33.68 47.40 22.19
C GLN A 589 -34.95 47.87 21.47
N ARG A 590 -35.82 46.95 21.05
CA ARG A 590 -37.07 47.23 20.33
C ARG A 590 -38.33 47.07 21.18
N VAL A 591 -38.20 47.04 22.51
CA VAL A 591 -39.33 46.87 23.44
C VAL A 591 -40.42 47.93 23.25
N ARG A 592 -40.06 49.21 23.09
CA ARG A 592 -41.02 50.31 22.84
C ARG A 592 -41.79 50.14 21.53
N GLU A 593 -41.13 49.65 20.48
CA GLU A 593 -41.75 49.38 19.17
C GLU A 593 -42.77 48.24 19.29
N VAL A 594 -42.38 47.13 19.94
CA VAL A 594 -43.26 45.98 20.19
C VAL A 594 -44.44 46.37 21.07
N GLY A 595 -44.22 47.18 22.12
CA GLY A 595 -45.26 47.72 22.99
C GLY A 595 -46.30 48.55 22.24
N THR A 596 -45.85 49.43 21.35
CA THR A 596 -46.71 50.27 20.51
C THR A 596 -47.53 49.43 19.53
N MET A 597 -46.90 48.46 18.84
CA MET A 597 -47.60 47.56 17.94
C MET A 597 -48.71 46.78 18.67
N ARG A 598 -48.42 46.30 19.89
CA ARG A 598 -49.39 45.59 20.72
C ARG A 598 -50.51 46.50 21.25
N ALA A 599 -50.24 47.77 21.52
CA ALA A 599 -51.25 48.75 21.94
C ALA A 599 -52.24 49.10 20.82
N ILE A 600 -51.78 49.10 19.56
CA ILE A 600 -52.60 49.34 18.36
C ILE A 600 -53.34 48.06 17.91
N GLY A 601 -53.10 46.91 18.55
CA GLY A 601 -53.87 45.67 18.37
C GLY A 601 -53.12 44.47 17.78
N ALA A 602 -51.79 44.52 17.65
CA ALA A 602 -51.02 43.37 17.18
C ALA A 602 -51.09 42.17 18.14
N GLN A 603 -51.42 40.99 17.61
CA GLN A 603 -51.47 39.74 18.38
C GLN A 603 -50.06 39.23 18.74
N ARG A 604 -49.96 38.44 19.83
CA ARG A 604 -48.68 37.83 20.25
C ARG A 604 -48.07 36.92 19.16
N SER A 605 -48.92 36.20 18.42
CA SER A 605 -48.54 35.37 17.27
C SER A 605 -47.93 36.19 16.13
N PHE A 606 -48.42 37.41 15.92
CA PHE A 606 -47.87 38.33 14.91
C PHE A 606 -46.47 38.81 15.29
N VAL A 607 -46.26 39.20 16.55
CA VAL A 607 -44.92 39.59 17.07
C VAL A 607 -43.94 38.42 17.02
N LEU A 608 -44.37 37.22 17.43
CA LEU A 608 -43.55 36.00 17.35
C LEU A 608 -43.14 35.70 15.90
N SER A 609 -44.11 35.73 14.97
CA SER A 609 -43.87 35.46 13.55
C SER A 609 -42.96 36.51 12.92
N MET A 610 -43.09 37.78 13.32
CA MET A 610 -42.22 38.86 12.86
C MET A 610 -40.76 38.61 13.22
N VAL A 611 -40.47 38.31 14.49
CA VAL A 611 -39.10 38.07 14.95
C VAL A 611 -38.52 36.80 14.33
N LEU A 612 -39.32 35.72 14.24
CA LEU A 612 -38.86 34.48 13.61
C LEU A 612 -38.58 34.66 12.12
N ILE A 613 -39.46 35.33 11.37
CA ILE A 613 -39.26 35.60 9.94
C ILE A 613 -38.05 36.53 9.73
N GLU A 614 -37.84 37.53 10.60
CA GLU A 614 -36.65 38.38 10.54
C GLU A 614 -35.37 37.56 10.65
N THR A 615 -35.26 36.67 11.65
CA THR A 615 -34.04 35.88 11.83
C THR A 615 -33.88 34.76 10.82
N VAL A 616 -34.97 34.14 10.37
CA VAL A 616 -34.92 33.14 9.28
C VAL A 616 -34.48 33.81 7.97
N LEU A 617 -34.99 35.00 7.66
CA LEU A 617 -34.56 35.75 6.48
C LEU A 617 -33.07 36.14 6.57
N LEU A 618 -32.62 36.52 7.76
CA LEU A 618 -31.21 36.80 8.05
C LEU A 618 -30.35 35.55 7.86
N GLY A 619 -30.77 34.40 8.39
CA GLY A 619 -30.11 33.12 8.14
C GLY A 619 -30.10 32.73 6.67
N ALA A 620 -31.18 32.98 5.94
CA ALA A 620 -31.26 32.70 4.52
C ALA A 620 -30.28 33.57 3.71
N VAL A 621 -30.26 34.88 3.92
CA VAL A 621 -29.41 35.81 3.16
C VAL A 621 -27.93 35.59 3.46
N PHE A 622 -27.55 35.56 4.73
CA PHE A 622 -26.15 35.38 5.11
C PHE A 622 -25.68 33.94 4.90
N GLY A 623 -26.56 32.96 5.07
CA GLY A 623 -26.30 31.56 4.75
C GLY A 623 -26.08 31.35 3.26
N LEU A 624 -26.93 31.92 2.40
CA LEU A 624 -26.69 31.94 0.95
C LEU A 624 -25.37 32.62 0.61
N GLY A 625 -25.07 33.76 1.23
CA GLY A 625 -23.79 34.44 1.05
C GLY A 625 -22.60 33.56 1.41
N GLY A 626 -22.66 32.89 2.56
CA GLY A 626 -21.60 31.97 3.02
C GLY A 626 -21.45 30.77 2.11
N ALA A 627 -22.58 30.21 1.65
CA ALA A 627 -22.59 29.11 0.69
C ALA A 627 -22.03 29.50 -0.68
N LEU A 628 -22.36 30.69 -1.19
CA LEU A 628 -21.84 31.20 -2.46
C LEU A 628 -20.34 31.47 -2.38
N VAL A 629 -19.87 32.11 -1.31
CA VAL A 629 -18.43 32.36 -1.11
C VAL A 629 -17.69 31.04 -0.92
N GLY A 630 -18.24 30.10 -0.14
CA GLY A 630 -17.68 28.76 0.03
C GLY A 630 -17.60 28.00 -1.28
N SER A 631 -18.68 28.04 -2.06
CA SER A 631 -18.70 27.45 -3.41
C SER A 631 -17.68 28.11 -4.34
N GLY A 632 -17.49 29.43 -4.26
CA GLY A 632 -16.48 30.16 -5.01
C GLY A 632 -15.06 29.74 -4.64
N ILE A 633 -14.75 29.65 -3.34
CA ILE A 633 -13.46 29.13 -2.84
C ILE A 633 -13.26 27.71 -3.34
N MET A 634 -14.26 26.85 -3.21
CA MET A 634 -14.14 25.45 -3.62
C MET A 634 -13.99 25.29 -5.12
N SER A 635 -14.63 26.13 -5.93
CA SER A 635 -14.47 26.13 -7.38
C SER A 635 -13.06 26.60 -7.79
N ALA A 636 -12.53 27.61 -7.11
CA ALA A 636 -11.15 28.07 -7.33
C ALA A 636 -10.14 26.96 -6.97
N LEU A 637 -10.28 26.35 -5.78
CA LEU A 637 -9.46 25.21 -5.36
C LEU A 637 -9.64 23.99 -6.27
N GLY A 638 -10.85 23.75 -6.77
CA GLY A 638 -11.19 22.70 -7.73
C GLY A 638 -10.49 22.88 -9.08
N SER A 639 -10.16 24.11 -9.47
CA SER A 639 -9.38 24.38 -10.69
C SER A 639 -7.86 24.31 -10.48
N ALA A 640 -7.37 24.78 -9.32
CA ALA A 640 -5.93 24.79 -9.02
C ALA A 640 -5.42 23.41 -8.58
N GLY A 641 -6.26 22.67 -7.85
CA GLY A 641 -5.92 21.44 -7.15
C GLY A 641 -5.12 21.69 -5.87
N ILE A 642 -5.39 20.91 -4.83
CA ILE A 642 -4.65 20.94 -3.56
C ILE A 642 -3.50 19.92 -3.66
N PRO A 643 -2.23 20.34 -3.61
CA PRO A 643 -1.10 19.42 -3.75
C PRO A 643 -1.00 18.42 -2.60
N ALA A 644 -0.68 17.17 -2.93
CA ALA A 644 -0.31 16.16 -1.97
C ALA A 644 1.10 16.46 -1.45
N GLY A 645 1.20 16.91 -0.19
CA GLY A 645 2.48 17.25 0.43
C GLY A 645 3.33 16.03 0.86
N ASN A 646 2.77 14.83 0.82
CA ASN A 646 3.45 13.58 1.15
C ASN A 646 2.80 12.38 0.44
N GLU A 647 3.42 11.20 0.55
CA GLU A 647 2.96 9.97 -0.10
C GLU A 647 1.59 9.48 0.42
N ALA A 648 1.26 9.72 1.69
CA ALA A 648 -0.04 9.36 2.26
C ALA A 648 -1.16 10.19 1.63
N LEU A 649 -0.97 11.51 1.52
CA LEU A 649 -1.89 12.40 0.82
C LEU A 649 -1.97 12.07 -0.66
N TYR A 650 -0.87 11.62 -1.28
CA TYR A 650 -0.87 11.18 -2.68
C TYR A 650 -1.84 10.02 -2.89
N PHE A 651 -1.84 9.04 -1.98
CA PHE A 651 -2.81 7.95 -1.98
C PHE A 651 -4.24 8.45 -1.72
N PHE A 652 -4.46 9.29 -0.71
CA PHE A 652 -5.78 9.78 -0.35
C PHE A 652 -6.40 10.71 -1.40
N PHE A 653 -5.57 11.44 -2.14
CA PHE A 653 -6.01 12.35 -3.20
C PHE A 653 -6.17 11.63 -4.55
N SER A 654 -5.87 10.32 -4.63
CA SER A 654 -5.87 9.55 -5.88
C SER A 654 -4.93 10.18 -6.92
N GLY A 655 -3.79 10.73 -6.48
CA GLY A 655 -2.80 11.36 -7.33
C GLY A 655 -2.11 12.57 -6.69
N PRO A 656 -1.40 13.39 -7.50
CA PRO A 656 -0.59 14.49 -7.01
C PRO A 656 -1.38 15.67 -6.45
N ARG A 657 -2.68 15.79 -6.80
CA ARG A 657 -3.55 16.87 -6.36
C ARG A 657 -4.95 16.37 -6.08
N LEU A 658 -5.57 16.85 -5.00
CA LEU A 658 -7.02 16.73 -4.79
C LEU A 658 -7.71 17.82 -5.60
N TYR A 659 -8.77 17.45 -6.32
CA TYR A 659 -9.63 18.39 -7.04
C TYR A 659 -10.98 18.42 -6.34
N PRO A 660 -11.23 19.40 -5.44
CA PRO A 660 -12.46 19.43 -4.70
C PRO A 660 -13.69 19.59 -5.58
N THR A 661 -14.73 18.79 -5.32
CA THR A 661 -16.03 18.84 -5.98
C THR A 661 -17.11 19.31 -5.03
N LEU A 662 -18.03 20.12 -5.53
CA LEU A 662 -19.19 20.58 -4.77
C LEU A 662 -20.36 19.62 -4.96
N SER A 663 -20.78 18.98 -3.87
CA SER A 663 -22.03 18.20 -3.84
C SER A 663 -23.21 19.14 -3.58
N ALA A 664 -24.23 19.09 -4.45
CA ALA A 664 -25.48 19.83 -4.24
C ALA A 664 -26.17 19.41 -2.92
N GLY A 665 -26.03 18.14 -2.54
CA GLY A 665 -26.54 17.62 -1.26
C GLY A 665 -25.93 18.33 -0.06
N ASN A 666 -24.61 18.54 -0.07
CA ASN A 666 -23.92 19.26 1.03
C ASN A 666 -24.30 20.74 1.10
N LEU A 667 -24.47 21.39 -0.06
CA LEU A 667 -24.94 22.79 -0.09
C LEU A 667 -26.33 22.93 0.50
N ILE A 668 -27.25 22.03 0.12
CA ILE A 668 -28.62 22.00 0.64
C ILE A 668 -28.60 21.69 2.14
N ALA A 669 -27.84 20.68 2.58
CA ALA A 669 -27.72 20.32 3.98
C ALA A 669 -27.17 21.47 4.83
N ALA A 670 -26.08 22.12 4.38
CA ALA A 670 -25.51 23.28 5.06
C ALA A 670 -26.52 24.42 5.19
N PHE A 671 -27.25 24.72 4.10
CA PHE A 671 -28.28 25.75 4.08
C PHE A 671 -29.44 25.43 5.04
N VAL A 672 -29.93 24.18 5.02
CA VAL A 672 -31.00 23.72 5.91
C VAL A 672 -30.57 23.79 7.38
N ILE A 673 -29.35 23.32 7.71
CA ILE A 673 -28.81 23.39 9.07
C ILE A 673 -28.80 24.84 9.56
N VAL A 674 -28.36 25.77 8.74
CA VAL A 674 -28.27 27.20 9.09
C VAL A 674 -29.65 27.81 9.32
N LEU A 675 -30.64 27.46 8.50
CA LEU A 675 -32.02 27.87 8.73
C LEU A 675 -32.57 27.32 10.06
N LEU A 676 -32.27 26.06 10.37
CA LEU A 676 -32.66 25.44 11.63
C LEU A 676 -31.99 26.10 12.83
N VAL A 677 -30.67 26.38 12.77
CA VAL A 677 -29.95 27.15 13.80
C VAL A 677 -30.66 28.48 14.02
N SER A 678 -30.87 29.24 12.94
CA SER A 678 -31.42 30.60 13.00
C SER A 678 -32.82 30.60 13.62
N ALA A 679 -33.66 29.63 13.27
CA ALA A 679 -34.98 29.47 13.85
C ALA A 679 -34.91 29.08 15.33
N ILE A 680 -34.15 28.03 15.68
CA ILE A 680 -34.07 27.47 17.04
C ILE A 680 -33.49 28.49 18.02
N SER A 681 -32.40 29.16 17.66
CA SER A 681 -31.75 30.18 18.48
C SER A 681 -32.68 31.34 18.85
N THR A 682 -33.66 31.62 17.99
CA THR A 682 -34.54 32.79 18.12
C THR A 682 -35.84 32.49 18.85
N LEU A 683 -36.22 31.21 18.99
CA LEU A 683 -37.48 30.82 19.63
C LEU A 683 -37.62 31.40 21.05
N TYR A 684 -36.58 31.30 21.88
CA TYR A 684 -36.62 31.80 23.25
C TYR A 684 -36.72 33.34 23.34
N PRO A 685 -35.85 34.13 22.69
CA PRO A 685 -35.98 35.59 22.67
C PRO A 685 -37.30 36.07 22.06
N ALA A 686 -37.73 35.46 20.95
CA ALA A 686 -38.97 35.83 20.28
C ALA A 686 -40.19 35.56 21.17
N PHE A 687 -40.19 34.43 21.90
CA PHE A 687 -41.23 34.15 22.89
C PHE A 687 -41.25 35.18 24.02
N LEU A 688 -40.08 35.56 24.55
CA LEU A 688 -40.00 36.57 25.60
C LEU A 688 -40.51 37.94 25.13
N ALA A 689 -40.20 38.33 23.89
CA ALA A 689 -40.69 39.57 23.29
C ALA A 689 -42.23 39.65 23.27
N THR A 690 -42.93 38.51 23.11
CA THR A 690 -44.40 38.49 23.17
C THR A 690 -44.98 38.70 24.58
N ARG A 691 -44.19 38.54 25.63
CA ARG A 691 -44.63 38.66 27.03
C ARG A 691 -44.53 40.08 27.58
N VAL A 692 -43.80 40.98 26.93
CA VAL A 692 -43.66 42.37 27.36
C VAL A 692 -44.99 43.13 27.26
N SER A 693 -45.53 43.61 28.38
CA SER A 693 -46.83 44.30 28.38
C SER A 693 -46.74 45.70 27.73
N PRO A 694 -47.79 46.17 27.02
CA PRO A 694 -47.78 47.51 26.41
C PRO A 694 -47.55 48.63 27.44
N LEU A 695 -48.11 48.49 28.64
CA LEU A 695 -47.93 49.44 29.74
C LEU A 695 -46.47 49.51 30.20
N GLN A 696 -45.83 48.36 30.46
CA GLN A 696 -44.42 48.33 30.88
C GLN A 696 -43.47 48.86 29.79
N ALA A 697 -43.75 48.57 28.53
CA ALA A 697 -42.95 49.04 27.40
C ALA A 697 -43.02 50.57 27.21
N MET A 698 -44.15 51.20 27.57
CA MET A 698 -44.32 52.67 27.51
C MET A 698 -43.78 53.39 28.75
N GLN A 699 -43.55 52.68 29.86
CA GLN A 699 -43.02 53.21 31.12
C GLN A 699 -41.48 53.11 31.24
N THR A 700 -40.80 52.44 30.29
CA THR A 700 -39.34 52.33 30.31
C THR A 700 -38.74 53.63 29.78
N ASP A 701 -38.48 54.61 30.64
CA ASP A 701 -37.58 55.76 30.38
C ASP A 701 -36.12 55.38 30.64
N GLU A 702 -35.20 56.13 30.02
CA GLU A 702 -33.73 55.91 29.94
C GLU A 702 -33.06 55.21 31.12
#